data_AF-A0A4R4X038-F1
#
_entry.id   AF-A0A4R4X038-F1
#
_cell.length_a   1.000
_cell.length_b   1.000
_cell.length_c   1.000
_cell.angle_alpha   90.00
_cell.angle_beta   90.00
_cell.angle_gamma   90.00
#
_symmetry.space_group_name_H-M   'P 1'
#
loop_
_entity.id
_entity.type
_entity.pdbx_description
1 polymer ?
#
loop_
_entity_poly.entity_id
_entity_poly.type
_entity_poly.pdbx_seq_one_letter_code
_entity_poly.pdbx_strand_id
1 'polypeptide(L)'
;MAYAPPFADRYGGNAVATRWPHRVVEVLDLRLAGAGDVPWCTLAVKVPLPGEGDVLFISATASWRLDAEAVREQQALALSDLDARHRTDLPTIIAGDFNAGSDAASIRYLTGGQSISGRSVHHHDAWGVAGEGPGHTWNVDNATNAALVDQIVRQPGHRRRIDYVFTGSWHAHPRHAARSGPRAWPSTNPRTVSGRATTTASSSTLRSPRTGDSTGSPLPPGRVGAQVTLHHTGRHRHDPLAGAVKPPDREETSPIGPGEEPLRQRTVSAPSGDARLRAVGPRVRNGGWSSGGRGLTRAVRRVAREGADENAGRSGRRRWPLLTAVAVDSLGTGLYLPLSLLYFLKVTDLDLSTIGLLISMTTALTLPVPMVVGWLVDRLGPRLVVAGGQTLQGVGFLLYLTVSGAGSLVVAVLVATVGLRVYWSSVFTLIADQADTERSDAKDHWFARAGMMRETGVGGGALLTGVALTFDSARVYDGLILGSALAFLAAALVVVLMVPSTPHTLPPADGPSGHRALLRDRPYLALIGTCTIFALCSTFLALSLPVYVVQGLSGPGWVSGPLLALNTLLLATCTAALTRFVRRRCTRPRALAWAGGLWTLWCAASAAAVLLPSDALVPFLVAVVLCYTAAEMIYGPASNALAADAAPAGSRGTYLAAFQYSFAVANILAPGLFGLLFSQDRLLPWLAVGLLAALGAGLMLRLERRLPREHRTPEHRGSNPWDGVPESTA
;
A
#
# COMPACT_ATOMS: atom_id res chain seq x y z
N MET A 1 -15.88 0.68 -12.77
CA MET A 1 -16.12 2.11 -12.51
C MET A 1 -15.10 2.93 -13.28
N ALA A 2 -15.50 3.92 -14.08
CA ALA A 2 -14.62 4.59 -15.05
C ALA A 2 -14.06 5.96 -14.59
N TYR A 3 -14.33 6.39 -13.36
CA TYR A 3 -13.77 7.64 -12.83
C TYR A 3 -13.76 7.61 -11.31
N ALA A 4 -12.59 7.79 -10.69
CA ALA A 4 -12.46 8.10 -9.28
C ALA A 4 -12.40 9.64 -9.17
N PRO A 5 -13.24 10.29 -8.34
CA PRO A 5 -13.19 11.73 -8.18
C PRO A 5 -11.79 12.12 -7.67
N PRO A 6 -11.13 13.10 -8.30
CA PRO A 6 -9.81 13.52 -7.88
C PRO A 6 -9.90 14.03 -6.43
N PHE A 7 -8.94 13.64 -5.61
CA PHE A 7 -8.73 14.13 -4.24
C PHE A 7 -9.67 13.62 -3.14
N ALA A 8 -10.39 12.50 -3.33
CA ALA A 8 -11.19 11.89 -2.26
C ALA A 8 -10.40 11.58 -0.97
N ASP A 9 -9.10 11.37 -1.09
CA ASP A 9 -8.12 11.12 -0.03
C ASP A 9 -7.42 12.39 0.50
N ARG A 10 -7.60 13.54 -0.17
CA ARG A 10 -6.74 14.74 0.01
C ARG A 10 -7.50 16.04 0.24
N TYR A 11 -8.66 16.24 -0.39
CA TYR A 11 -9.43 17.48 -0.31
C TYR A 11 -10.93 17.19 -0.19
N GLY A 12 -11.41 17.16 1.06
CA GLY A 12 -12.77 17.63 1.34
C GLY A 12 -13.53 16.83 2.38
N GLY A 13 -14.34 17.58 3.10
CA GLY A 13 -15.26 17.12 4.14
C GLY A 13 -15.98 18.34 4.69
N ASN A 14 -17.11 18.11 5.35
CA ASN A 14 -17.80 19.18 6.04
C ASN A 14 -17.13 19.47 7.38
N ALA A 15 -16.90 20.74 7.68
CA ALA A 15 -16.46 21.18 8.99
C ALA A 15 -17.53 22.10 9.59
N VAL A 16 -17.88 21.85 10.85
CA VAL A 16 -18.81 22.70 11.61
C VAL A 16 -18.01 23.37 12.73
N ALA A 17 -17.87 24.69 12.62
CA ALA A 17 -17.23 25.50 13.65
C ALA A 17 -18.29 26.34 14.37
N THR A 18 -18.37 26.18 15.69
CA THR A 18 -19.34 26.88 16.54
C THR A 18 -18.63 27.59 17.67
N ARG A 19 -19.18 28.73 18.11
CA ARG A 19 -18.69 29.44 19.30
C ARG A 19 -18.96 28.66 20.58
N TRP A 20 -20.06 27.92 20.63
CA TRP A 20 -20.48 27.13 21.79
C TRP A 20 -20.14 25.65 21.56
N PRO A 21 -19.83 24.89 22.64
CA PRO A 21 -19.62 23.44 22.53
C PRO A 21 -20.83 22.76 21.90
N HIS A 22 -20.63 22.08 20.78
CA HIS A 22 -21.69 21.40 20.05
C HIS A 22 -21.57 19.88 20.18
N ARG A 23 -22.64 19.17 19.84
CA ARG A 23 -22.66 17.70 19.77
C ARG A 23 -23.04 17.25 18.37
N VAL A 24 -22.21 16.44 17.74
CA VAL A 24 -22.56 15.71 16.52
C VAL A 24 -23.61 14.66 16.89
N VAL A 25 -24.78 14.71 16.24
CA VAL A 25 -25.90 13.78 16.52
C VAL A 25 -26.00 12.68 15.48
N GLU A 26 -25.62 12.94 14.23
CA GLU A 26 -25.57 11.93 13.19
C GLU A 26 -24.60 12.37 12.09
N VAL A 27 -23.86 11.41 11.54
CA VAL A 27 -23.04 11.59 10.34
C VAL A 27 -23.70 10.74 9.25
N LEU A 28 -24.21 11.40 8.22
CA LEU A 28 -24.92 10.74 7.14
C LEU A 28 -24.03 10.66 5.90
N ASP A 29 -23.70 9.44 5.51
CA ASP A 29 -23.05 9.15 4.25
C ASP A 29 -24.10 9.09 3.14
N LEU A 30 -24.01 10.03 2.20
CA LEU A 30 -24.96 10.20 1.10
C LEU A 30 -24.47 9.57 -0.21
N ARG A 31 -23.46 8.70 -0.17
CA ARG A 31 -22.99 7.92 -1.32
C ARG A 31 -24.02 6.85 -1.68
N LEU A 32 -24.70 7.05 -2.81
CA LEU A 32 -25.69 6.13 -3.35
C LEU A 32 -25.04 5.23 -4.41
N ALA A 33 -25.63 4.05 -4.66
CA ALA A 33 -25.15 3.16 -5.73
C ALA A 33 -25.21 3.88 -7.08
N GLY A 34 -24.04 4.18 -7.66
CA GLY A 34 -23.91 4.98 -8.90
C GLY A 34 -23.43 6.42 -8.71
N ALA A 35 -23.42 6.94 -7.48
CA ALA A 35 -22.93 8.27 -7.10
C ALA A 35 -21.54 8.17 -6.43
N GLY A 36 -20.55 7.66 -7.15
CA GLY A 36 -19.18 7.49 -6.67
C GLY A 36 -18.33 8.77 -6.63
N ASP A 37 -18.97 9.93 -6.81
CA ASP A 37 -18.34 11.23 -7.06
C ASP A 37 -18.24 12.13 -5.82
N VAL A 38 -18.85 11.75 -4.69
CA VAL A 38 -18.86 12.52 -3.44
C VAL A 38 -18.15 11.76 -2.32
N PRO A 39 -16.98 12.20 -1.85
CA PRO A 39 -16.33 11.62 -0.67
C PRO A 39 -16.84 12.22 0.67
N TRP A 40 -17.80 13.15 0.62
CA TRP A 40 -18.18 13.99 1.77
C TRP A 40 -19.41 13.48 2.52
N CYS A 41 -19.36 13.47 3.85
CA CYS A 41 -20.50 13.16 4.71
C CYS A 41 -21.28 14.42 5.10
N THR A 42 -22.59 14.31 5.23
CA THR A 42 -23.43 15.33 5.85
C THR A 42 -23.33 15.23 7.37
N LEU A 43 -23.18 16.37 8.05
CA LEU A 43 -23.06 16.43 9.52
C LEU A 43 -24.31 17.07 10.12
N ALA A 44 -25.04 16.33 10.96
CA ALA A 44 -26.06 16.89 11.83
C ALA A 44 -25.47 17.17 13.22
N VAL A 45 -25.58 18.41 13.66
CA VAL A 45 -24.98 18.92 14.89
C VAL A 45 -26.03 19.67 15.70
N LYS A 46 -26.14 19.36 17.00
CA LYS A 46 -26.91 20.16 17.94
C LYS A 46 -26.00 21.19 18.62
N VAL A 47 -26.38 22.45 18.51
CA VAL A 47 -25.65 23.59 19.09
C VAL A 47 -26.51 24.21 20.19
N PRO A 48 -26.10 24.15 21.46
CA PRO A 48 -26.83 24.78 22.55
C PRO A 48 -26.67 26.30 22.47
N LEU A 49 -27.78 27.00 22.30
CA LEU A 49 -27.84 28.45 22.39
C LEU A 49 -28.19 28.85 23.83
N PRO A 50 -27.30 29.57 24.54
CA PRO A 50 -27.56 29.96 25.92
C PRO A 50 -28.88 30.73 26.06
N GLY A 51 -29.81 30.20 26.86
CA GLY A 51 -31.11 30.81 27.14
C GLY A 51 -32.24 30.47 26.15
N GLU A 52 -31.95 29.85 25.00
CA GLU A 52 -32.93 29.61 23.93
C GLU A 52 -33.19 28.11 23.67
N GLY A 53 -32.18 27.25 23.86
CA GLY A 53 -32.27 25.80 23.63
C GLY A 53 -31.35 25.31 22.52
N ASP A 54 -31.56 24.07 22.07
CA ASP A 54 -30.71 23.43 21.04
C ASP A 54 -31.19 23.81 19.63
N VAL A 55 -30.28 24.31 18.80
CA VAL A 55 -30.49 24.42 17.34
C VAL A 55 -29.90 23.20 16.65
N LEU A 56 -30.68 22.60 15.74
CA LEU A 56 -30.15 21.63 14.79
C LEU A 56 -29.49 22.37 13.61
N PHE A 57 -28.20 22.12 13.41
CA PHE A 57 -27.43 22.59 12.26
C PHE A 57 -27.03 21.38 11.41
N ILE A 58 -27.42 21.36 10.14
CA ILE A 58 -27.08 20.32 9.18
C ILE A 58 -26.13 20.91 8.13
N SER A 59 -24.88 20.45 8.14
CA SER A 59 -23.88 20.78 7.13
C SER A 59 -23.97 19.77 5.99
N ALA A 60 -24.49 20.20 4.85
CA ALA A 60 -24.80 19.35 3.70
C ALA A 60 -23.79 19.53 2.57
N THR A 61 -23.50 18.43 1.86
CA THR A 61 -22.85 18.51 0.55
C THR A 61 -23.47 17.51 -0.41
N ALA A 62 -23.88 18.00 -1.58
CA ALA A 62 -24.53 17.20 -2.60
C ALA A 62 -23.58 16.90 -3.77
N SER A 63 -23.98 15.98 -4.65
CA SER A 63 -23.22 15.61 -5.85
C SER A 63 -22.91 16.83 -6.74
N TRP A 64 -21.63 16.99 -7.08
CA TRP A 64 -21.12 18.14 -7.82
C TRP A 64 -21.33 18.03 -9.33
N ARG A 65 -21.46 16.80 -9.84
CA ARG A 65 -21.63 16.54 -11.26
C ARG A 65 -22.88 17.23 -11.80
N LEU A 66 -22.72 17.97 -12.89
CA LEU A 66 -23.81 18.76 -13.46
C LEU A 66 -25.02 17.91 -13.88
N ASP A 67 -24.78 16.68 -14.33
CA ASP A 67 -25.78 15.70 -14.78
C ASP A 67 -26.43 14.87 -13.65
N ALA A 68 -26.02 15.07 -12.39
CA ALA A 68 -26.42 14.22 -11.27
C ALA A 68 -27.68 14.68 -10.50
N GLU A 69 -28.65 15.32 -11.16
CA GLU A 69 -29.84 15.83 -10.46
C GLU A 69 -30.65 14.73 -9.77
N ALA A 70 -30.81 13.57 -10.41
CA ALA A 70 -31.51 12.43 -9.80
C ALA A 70 -30.86 11.95 -8.50
N VAL A 71 -29.53 12.06 -8.38
CA VAL A 71 -28.80 11.76 -7.14
C VAL A 71 -29.11 12.84 -6.10
N ARG A 72 -29.08 14.12 -6.50
CA ARG A 72 -29.38 15.25 -5.61
C ARG A 72 -30.81 15.24 -5.08
N GLU A 73 -31.77 14.76 -5.86
CA GLU A 73 -33.14 14.52 -5.40
C GLU A 73 -33.19 13.52 -4.24
N GLN A 74 -32.48 12.40 -4.36
CA GLN A 74 -32.38 11.39 -3.32
C GLN A 74 -31.63 11.93 -2.08
N GLN A 75 -30.61 12.75 -2.29
CA GLN A 75 -29.89 13.42 -1.20
C GLN A 75 -30.77 14.46 -0.50
N ALA A 76 -31.60 15.21 -1.22
CA ALA A 76 -32.55 16.15 -0.65
C ALA A 76 -33.64 15.45 0.18
N LEU A 77 -34.14 14.29 -0.28
CA LEU A 77 -35.01 13.42 0.52
C LEU A 77 -34.32 12.97 1.81
N ALA A 78 -33.08 12.49 1.72
CA ALA A 78 -32.32 12.05 2.88
C ALA A 78 -32.05 13.18 3.90
N LEU A 79 -31.81 14.41 3.42
CA LEU A 79 -31.70 15.61 4.26
C LEU A 79 -33.01 15.92 4.99
N SER A 80 -34.16 15.78 4.31
CA SER A 80 -35.46 15.97 4.95
C SER A 80 -35.74 14.92 6.04
N ASP A 81 -35.31 13.68 5.82
CA ASP A 81 -35.40 12.61 6.82
C ASP A 81 -34.48 12.88 8.01
N LEU A 82 -33.28 13.40 7.75
CA LEU A 82 -32.31 13.75 8.79
C LEU A 82 -32.81 14.90 9.67
N ASP A 83 -33.37 15.95 9.06
CA ASP A 83 -34.05 17.03 9.78
C ASP A 83 -35.18 16.47 10.64
N ALA A 84 -36.10 15.70 10.06
CA ALA A 84 -37.24 15.14 10.79
C ALA A 84 -36.83 14.26 11.98
N ARG A 85 -35.74 13.49 11.89
CA ARG A 85 -35.22 12.64 12.98
C ARG A 85 -34.68 13.43 14.17
N HIS A 86 -34.02 14.56 13.91
CA HIS A 86 -33.25 15.28 14.95
C HIS A 86 -33.81 16.64 15.33
N ARG A 87 -34.88 17.07 14.66
CA ARG A 87 -35.51 18.39 14.80
C ARG A 87 -35.69 18.78 16.27
N THR A 88 -35.43 20.05 16.56
CA THR A 88 -35.66 20.66 17.88
C THR A 88 -36.77 21.71 17.79
N ASP A 89 -37.13 22.29 18.94
CA ASP A 89 -38.14 23.36 19.00
C ASP A 89 -37.72 24.61 18.22
N LEU A 90 -36.41 24.87 18.12
CA LEU A 90 -35.85 25.98 17.34
C LEU A 90 -35.71 25.59 15.85
N PRO A 91 -35.88 26.54 14.91
CA PRO A 91 -35.73 26.31 13.48
C PRO A 91 -34.41 25.64 13.10
N THR A 92 -34.50 24.53 12.37
CA THR A 92 -33.32 23.85 11.81
C THR A 92 -32.64 24.76 10.80
N ILE A 93 -31.31 24.78 10.83
CA ILE A 93 -30.47 25.45 9.81
C ILE A 93 -29.81 24.36 8.97
N ILE A 94 -30.06 24.36 7.67
CA ILE A 94 -29.40 23.46 6.71
C ILE A 94 -28.54 24.33 5.80
N ALA A 95 -27.23 24.11 5.77
CA ALA A 95 -26.32 24.93 5.00
C ALA A 95 -25.21 24.11 4.36
N GLY A 96 -24.72 24.59 3.21
CA GLY A 96 -23.56 23.99 2.53
C GLY A 96 -23.71 24.05 1.01
N ASP A 97 -22.95 23.19 0.35
CA ASP A 97 -22.84 23.13 -1.10
C ASP A 97 -23.79 22.08 -1.68
N PHE A 98 -24.90 22.55 -2.25
CA PHE A 98 -25.90 21.70 -2.89
C PHE A 98 -25.61 21.46 -4.37
N ASN A 99 -24.60 22.14 -4.94
CA ASN A 99 -24.18 22.01 -6.32
C ASN A 99 -25.27 22.28 -7.38
N ALA A 100 -26.44 22.76 -6.97
CA ALA A 100 -27.65 22.85 -7.79
C ALA A 100 -28.17 24.29 -7.90
N GLY A 101 -28.69 24.63 -9.07
CA GLY A 101 -29.33 25.93 -9.32
C GLY A 101 -30.65 26.05 -8.55
N SER A 102 -31.15 27.27 -8.38
CA SER A 102 -32.38 27.53 -7.61
C SER A 102 -33.63 26.90 -8.24
N ASP A 103 -33.58 26.66 -9.53
CA ASP A 103 -34.59 26.04 -10.38
C ASP A 103 -34.51 24.51 -10.41
N ALA A 104 -33.45 23.92 -9.85
CA ALA A 104 -33.26 22.47 -9.81
C ALA A 104 -34.31 21.77 -8.95
N ALA A 105 -34.64 20.54 -9.30
CA ALA A 105 -35.68 19.74 -8.65
C ALA A 105 -35.43 19.52 -7.15
N SER A 106 -34.20 19.21 -6.78
CA SER A 106 -33.73 19.04 -5.40
C SER A 106 -33.90 20.33 -4.56
N ILE A 107 -33.54 21.49 -5.11
CA ILE A 107 -33.70 22.78 -4.42
C ILE A 107 -35.17 23.15 -4.30
N ARG A 108 -35.93 23.01 -5.39
CA ARG A 108 -37.38 23.22 -5.39
C ARG A 108 -38.09 22.32 -4.39
N TYR A 109 -37.63 21.09 -4.21
CA TYR A 109 -38.17 20.20 -3.18
C TYR A 109 -37.92 20.74 -1.77
N LEU A 110 -36.70 21.17 -1.47
CA LEU A 110 -36.36 21.76 -0.16
C LEU A 110 -37.13 23.05 0.12
N THR A 111 -37.49 23.81 -0.91
CA THR A 111 -38.27 25.05 -0.78
C THR A 111 -39.78 24.87 -1.02
N GLY A 112 -40.28 23.64 -1.13
CA GLY A 112 -41.71 23.35 -1.30
C GLY A 112 -42.31 23.66 -2.68
N GLY A 113 -41.49 23.95 -3.68
CA GLY A 113 -41.89 24.15 -5.08
C GLY A 113 -41.92 22.87 -5.93
N GLN A 114 -41.59 21.71 -5.34
CA GLN A 114 -41.65 20.40 -6.00
C GLN A 114 -41.91 19.28 -4.97
N SER A 115 -42.69 18.27 -5.34
CA SER A 115 -42.76 17.02 -4.60
C SER A 115 -41.83 15.97 -5.20
N ILE A 116 -41.25 15.11 -4.35
CA ILE A 116 -40.44 13.97 -4.77
C ILE A 116 -41.01 12.74 -4.05
N SER A 117 -41.35 11.69 -4.80
CA SER A 117 -41.92 10.44 -4.27
C SER A 117 -43.14 10.67 -3.35
N GLY A 118 -44.02 11.60 -3.71
CA GLY A 118 -45.23 11.94 -2.94
C GLY A 118 -44.97 12.72 -1.64
N ARG A 119 -43.72 13.10 -1.36
CA ARG A 119 -43.32 13.87 -0.18
C ARG A 119 -43.09 15.34 -0.57
N SER A 120 -43.24 16.22 0.40
CA SER A 120 -42.87 17.64 0.30
C SER A 120 -42.31 18.12 1.63
N VAL A 121 -41.43 19.11 1.57
CA VAL A 121 -40.97 19.89 2.72
C VAL A 121 -40.95 21.36 2.34
N HIS A 122 -40.79 22.24 3.32
CA HIS A 122 -40.65 23.66 3.07
C HIS A 122 -39.65 24.26 4.05
N HIS A 123 -38.53 24.70 3.50
CA HIS A 123 -37.52 25.52 4.16
C HIS A 123 -37.40 26.86 3.43
N HIS A 124 -37.12 27.93 4.17
CA HIS A 124 -36.86 29.23 3.57
C HIS A 124 -35.42 29.31 3.09
N ASP A 125 -35.20 29.59 1.80
CA ASP A 125 -33.89 29.97 1.26
C ASP A 125 -33.54 31.39 1.74
N ALA A 126 -32.53 31.51 2.59
CA ALA A 126 -32.13 32.80 3.17
C ALA A 126 -31.72 33.83 2.10
N TRP A 127 -31.07 33.40 1.01
CA TRP A 127 -30.72 34.30 -0.09
C TRP A 127 -31.93 34.65 -0.94
N GLY A 128 -32.81 33.68 -1.19
CA GLY A 128 -34.08 33.94 -1.88
C GLY A 128 -34.98 34.95 -1.14
N VAL A 129 -34.88 35.02 0.19
CA VAL A 129 -35.64 35.96 1.03
C VAL A 129 -34.98 37.32 1.15
N ALA A 130 -33.66 37.39 1.32
CA ALA A 130 -32.98 38.62 1.74
C ALA A 130 -31.76 39.02 0.87
N GLY A 131 -31.40 38.23 -0.13
CA GLY A 131 -30.29 38.50 -1.04
C GLY A 131 -30.69 39.44 -2.18
N GLU A 132 -29.70 40.13 -2.75
CA GLU A 132 -29.87 40.98 -3.93
C GLU A 132 -29.15 40.37 -5.15
N GLY A 133 -29.85 40.26 -6.27
CA GLY A 133 -29.31 39.71 -7.50
C GLY A 133 -29.21 38.17 -7.52
N PRO A 134 -28.50 37.59 -8.50
CA PRO A 134 -28.55 36.14 -8.79
C PRO A 134 -27.81 35.26 -7.78
N GLY A 135 -26.97 35.84 -6.90
CA GLY A 135 -26.31 35.10 -5.83
C GLY A 135 -25.32 34.02 -6.29
N HIS A 136 -24.66 34.20 -7.45
CA HIS A 136 -23.72 33.22 -7.98
C HIS A 136 -22.56 32.97 -7.00
N THR A 137 -22.39 31.72 -6.58
CA THR A 137 -21.28 31.29 -5.72
C THR A 137 -20.23 30.47 -6.47
N TRP A 138 -20.58 29.95 -7.64
CA TRP A 138 -19.66 29.31 -8.58
C TRP A 138 -19.73 30.01 -9.94
N ASN A 139 -18.69 30.79 -10.25
CA ASN A 139 -18.61 31.57 -11.48
C ASN A 139 -17.16 31.72 -11.98
N VAL A 140 -17.04 32.09 -13.26
CA VAL A 140 -15.76 32.35 -13.94
C VAL A 140 -15.13 33.71 -13.60
N ASP A 141 -15.85 34.59 -12.92
CA ASP A 141 -15.38 35.94 -12.60
C ASP A 141 -14.31 35.90 -11.47
N ASN A 142 -14.23 34.78 -10.73
CA ASN A 142 -13.18 34.50 -9.77
C ASN A 142 -12.02 33.71 -10.41
N ALA A 143 -10.81 34.27 -10.43
CA ALA A 143 -9.63 33.67 -11.03
C ALA A 143 -9.30 32.26 -10.50
N THR A 144 -9.57 31.98 -9.22
CA THR A 144 -9.35 30.65 -8.62
C THR A 144 -10.37 29.62 -9.12
N ASN A 145 -11.60 30.06 -9.42
CA ASN A 145 -12.66 29.20 -9.93
C ASN A 145 -12.61 29.07 -11.46
N ALA A 146 -12.12 30.09 -12.17
CA ALA A 146 -12.08 30.13 -13.63
C ALA A 146 -11.31 28.94 -14.22
N ALA A 147 -10.14 28.62 -13.66
CA ALA A 147 -9.33 27.47 -14.08
C ALA A 147 -10.05 26.13 -13.83
N LEU A 148 -10.74 26.00 -12.69
CA LEU A 148 -11.49 24.81 -12.33
C LEU A 148 -12.72 24.61 -13.23
N VAL A 149 -13.46 25.69 -13.50
CA VAL A 149 -14.62 25.70 -14.39
C VAL A 149 -14.20 25.34 -15.81
N ASP A 150 -13.10 25.90 -16.31
CA ASP A 150 -12.58 25.55 -17.64
C ASP A 150 -12.21 24.07 -17.72
N GLN A 151 -11.55 23.51 -16.69
CA GLN A 151 -11.18 22.10 -16.66
C GLN A 151 -12.38 21.15 -16.60
N ILE A 152 -13.39 21.49 -15.79
CA ILE A 152 -14.51 20.61 -15.43
C ILE A 152 -15.73 20.83 -16.33
N VAL A 153 -16.18 22.09 -16.44
CA VAL A 153 -17.41 22.46 -17.14
C VAL A 153 -17.14 22.71 -18.63
N ARG A 154 -15.95 23.23 -18.97
CA ARG A 154 -15.52 23.54 -20.35
C ARG A 154 -16.50 24.46 -21.10
N GLN A 155 -17.19 25.33 -20.36
CA GLN A 155 -18.11 26.32 -20.91
C GLN A 155 -17.73 27.73 -20.44
N PRO A 156 -17.44 28.66 -21.37
CA PRO A 156 -17.17 30.04 -21.01
C PRO A 156 -18.43 30.68 -20.42
N GLY A 157 -18.27 31.54 -19.41
CA GLY A 157 -19.39 32.28 -18.83
C GLY A 157 -20.29 31.50 -17.87
N HIS A 158 -19.88 30.31 -17.42
CA HIS A 158 -20.62 29.55 -16.41
C HIS A 158 -20.80 30.37 -15.12
N ARG A 159 -22.06 30.49 -14.67
CA ARG A 159 -22.43 31.13 -13.40
C ARG A 159 -23.58 30.34 -12.76
N ARG A 160 -23.39 29.92 -11.51
CA ARG A 160 -24.38 29.14 -10.76
C ARG A 160 -24.34 29.50 -9.28
N ARG A 161 -25.50 29.56 -8.65
CA ARG A 161 -25.61 29.55 -7.19
C ARG A 161 -25.69 28.10 -6.73
N ILE A 162 -24.68 27.66 -5.99
CA ILE A 162 -24.57 26.28 -5.51
C ILE A 162 -24.59 26.17 -3.99
N ASP A 163 -24.25 27.25 -3.28
CA ASP A 163 -24.28 27.30 -1.82
C ASP A 163 -25.60 27.87 -1.33
N TYR A 164 -26.18 27.22 -0.32
CA TYR A 164 -27.46 27.59 0.25
C TYR A 164 -27.40 27.63 1.77
N VAL A 165 -28.24 28.49 2.34
CA VAL A 165 -28.60 28.48 3.75
C VAL A 165 -30.12 28.43 3.82
N PHE A 166 -30.63 27.29 4.27
CA PHE A 166 -32.05 27.05 4.49
C PHE A 166 -32.39 27.15 5.98
N THR A 167 -33.53 27.74 6.27
CA THR A 167 -34.08 27.78 7.64
C THR A 167 -35.43 27.07 7.70
N GLY A 168 -35.64 26.27 8.74
CA GLY A 168 -36.90 25.58 9.00
C GLY A 168 -38.08 26.54 9.00
N SER A 169 -39.18 26.12 8.35
CA SER A 169 -40.40 26.92 8.28
C SER A 169 -41.28 26.77 9.52
N TRP A 170 -42.25 27.67 9.64
CA TRP A 170 -43.28 27.63 10.68
C TRP A 170 -44.04 26.30 10.75
N HIS A 171 -44.23 25.61 9.61
CA HIS A 171 -44.89 24.31 9.57
C HIS A 171 -44.10 23.24 10.35
N ALA A 172 -42.77 23.31 10.27
CA ALA A 172 -41.86 22.41 10.97
C ALA A 172 -41.58 22.85 12.42
N HIS A 173 -41.63 24.16 12.69
CA HIS A 173 -41.30 24.77 13.97
C HIS A 173 -42.40 25.76 14.41
N PRO A 174 -43.56 25.28 14.90
CA PRO A 174 -44.73 26.13 15.17
C PRO A 174 -44.63 26.98 16.45
N ARG A 175 -43.48 26.99 17.12
CA ARG A 175 -43.23 27.80 18.33
C ARG A 175 -42.16 28.88 18.10
N HIS A 176 -41.38 28.75 17.03
CA HIS A 176 -40.22 29.59 16.77
C HIS A 176 -40.08 29.83 15.28
N ALA A 177 -39.68 31.03 14.87
CA ALA A 177 -39.43 31.39 13.50
C ALA A 177 -38.01 31.94 13.34
N ALA A 178 -37.39 31.63 12.22
CA ALA A 178 -36.17 32.27 11.77
C ALA A 178 -36.51 33.43 10.84
N ARG A 179 -35.84 34.56 11.00
CA ARG A 179 -35.90 35.71 10.07
C ARG A 179 -34.54 35.90 9.40
N SER A 180 -34.56 35.97 8.08
CA SER A 180 -33.39 36.30 7.26
C SER A 180 -33.44 37.79 6.92
N GLY A 181 -32.32 38.50 7.08
CA GLY A 181 -32.24 39.93 6.75
C GLY A 181 -30.86 40.39 6.28
N PRO A 182 -30.77 41.55 5.61
CA PRO A 182 -29.51 42.13 5.15
C PRO A 182 -28.65 42.59 6.33
N ARG A 183 -27.34 42.39 6.26
CA ARG A 183 -26.40 42.75 7.32
C ARG A 183 -25.81 44.14 7.12
N ALA A 184 -25.97 45.02 8.10
CA ALA A 184 -25.09 46.18 8.29
C ALA A 184 -23.91 45.75 9.18
N TRP A 185 -22.69 45.70 8.63
CA TRP A 185 -21.49 45.48 9.46
C TRP A 185 -21.05 46.82 10.09
N PRO A 186 -20.93 46.94 11.42
CA PRO A 186 -20.29 48.12 12.01
C PRO A 186 -18.82 48.11 11.61
N SER A 187 -18.34 49.12 10.89
CA SER A 187 -16.95 49.23 10.46
C SER A 187 -15.99 49.21 11.67
N THR A 188 -15.35 48.07 11.93
CA THR A 188 -14.24 47.98 12.88
C THR A 188 -12.95 48.38 12.19
N ASN A 189 -12.50 49.60 12.44
CA ASN A 189 -11.18 50.12 12.08
C ASN A 189 -10.10 49.33 12.85
N PRO A 190 -9.07 48.74 12.22
CA PRO A 190 -8.07 47.94 12.92
C PRO A 190 -6.97 48.85 13.47
N ARG A 191 -7.20 49.46 14.64
CA ARG A 191 -6.17 50.04 15.51
C ARG A 191 -6.78 50.39 16.86
N THR A 192 -6.60 49.49 17.83
CA THR A 192 -6.07 49.75 19.19
C THR A 192 -6.35 48.53 20.06
N VAL A 193 -5.33 47.69 20.21
CA VAL A 193 -5.13 46.95 21.45
C VAL A 193 -4.75 47.98 22.50
N SER A 194 -5.65 48.32 23.41
CA SER A 194 -5.30 48.87 24.71
C SER A 194 -6.37 48.47 25.71
N GLY A 195 -5.94 47.73 26.73
CA GLY A 195 -6.79 47.32 27.82
C GLY A 195 -7.14 48.45 28.80
N ARG A 196 -7.93 48.03 29.79
CA ARG A 196 -8.33 48.66 31.05
C ARG A 196 -9.57 49.56 31.05
N ALA A 197 -10.58 49.01 31.74
CA ALA A 197 -11.13 49.50 33.01
C ALA A 197 -11.58 50.97 33.08
N THR A 198 -12.89 51.08 33.37
CA THR A 198 -13.54 52.09 34.23
C THR A 198 -13.41 53.59 33.91
N THR A 199 -14.59 54.22 34.05
CA THR A 199 -14.85 55.58 34.57
C THR A 199 -14.73 56.80 33.64
N THR A 200 -15.87 57.49 33.56
CA THR A 200 -16.12 58.94 33.62
C THR A 200 -15.62 59.88 32.50
N ALA A 201 -16.62 60.49 31.88
CA ALA A 201 -16.84 61.94 31.75
C ALA A 201 -15.98 62.80 30.80
N SER A 202 -16.75 63.64 30.09
CA SER A 202 -16.48 65.04 29.73
C SER A 202 -15.72 65.36 28.43
N SER A 203 -16.51 65.87 27.49
CA SER A 203 -16.39 67.18 26.82
C SER A 203 -15.21 67.55 25.93
N SER A 204 -15.60 68.29 24.87
CA SER A 204 -14.88 69.37 24.17
C SER A 204 -14.11 68.92 22.92
N THR A 205 -14.64 69.23 21.72
CA THR A 205 -14.19 70.31 20.78
C THR A 205 -12.81 70.04 20.16
N LEU A 206 -12.51 70.21 18.87
CA LEU A 206 -12.82 71.32 17.95
C LEU A 206 -12.23 70.97 16.56
N ARG A 207 -12.89 71.45 15.49
CA ARG A 207 -12.34 71.94 14.20
C ARG A 207 -11.73 71.00 13.13
N SER A 208 -12.34 71.14 11.95
CA SER A 208 -11.91 70.89 10.56
C SER A 208 -10.86 71.92 10.05
N PRO A 209 -10.52 72.09 8.74
CA PRO A 209 -10.81 71.30 7.50
C PRO A 209 -9.63 71.20 6.45
N ARG A 210 -9.91 70.53 5.30
CA ARG A 210 -9.33 70.71 3.92
C ARG A 210 -7.89 70.18 3.68
N THR A 211 -7.47 69.62 2.53
CA THR A 211 -7.85 69.54 1.10
C THR A 211 -7.35 68.17 0.56
N GLY A 212 -8.00 67.44 -0.35
CA GLY A 212 -7.95 67.66 -1.80
C GLY A 212 -7.42 66.40 -2.53
N ASP A 213 -8.04 66.09 -3.66
CA ASP A 213 -7.65 65.22 -4.77
C ASP A 213 -8.19 63.78 -4.90
N SER A 214 -8.83 63.64 -6.06
CA SER A 214 -9.54 62.52 -6.65
C SER A 214 -8.67 61.84 -7.70
N THR A 215 -8.46 60.53 -7.57
CA THR A 215 -8.30 59.61 -8.71
C THR A 215 -8.76 58.23 -8.27
N GLY A 216 -9.71 57.67 -9.02
CA GLY A 216 -10.45 56.47 -8.67
C GLY A 216 -9.65 55.16 -8.77
N SER A 217 -10.10 54.21 -7.97
CA SER A 217 -10.04 52.77 -8.25
C SER A 217 -11.33 52.16 -7.71
N PRO A 218 -12.05 51.32 -8.48
CA PRO A 218 -13.31 50.75 -8.02
C PRO A 218 -13.02 49.77 -6.88
N LEU A 219 -13.68 50.02 -5.74
CA LEU A 219 -13.76 49.09 -4.62
C LEU A 219 -14.38 47.77 -5.09
N PRO A 220 -13.93 46.60 -4.60
CA PRO A 220 -14.59 45.34 -4.90
C PRO A 220 -16.02 45.35 -4.34
N PRO A 221 -16.99 44.69 -5.01
CA PRO A 221 -18.37 44.63 -4.54
C PRO A 221 -18.45 43.97 -3.16
N GLY A 222 -19.21 44.62 -2.28
CA GLY A 222 -19.30 44.31 -0.86
C GLY A 222 -19.80 42.89 -0.57
N ARG A 223 -19.19 42.25 0.44
CA ARG A 223 -19.71 41.02 1.05
C ARG A 223 -20.96 41.35 1.86
N VAL A 224 -22.13 41.24 1.24
CA VAL A 224 -23.41 41.21 1.96
C VAL A 224 -23.66 39.77 2.38
N GLY A 225 -23.47 39.47 3.67
CA GLY A 225 -23.86 38.19 4.25
C GLY A 225 -25.27 38.28 4.81
N ALA A 226 -26.12 37.27 4.56
CA ALA A 226 -27.40 37.15 5.23
C ALA A 226 -27.20 36.75 6.71
N GLN A 227 -27.92 37.41 7.62
CA GLN A 227 -27.97 37.01 9.03
C GLN A 227 -29.30 36.29 9.29
N VAL A 228 -29.24 35.14 9.97
CA VAL A 228 -30.41 34.43 10.48
C VAL A 228 -30.59 34.80 11.95
N THR A 229 -31.75 35.38 12.28
CA THR A 229 -32.13 35.73 13.66
C THR A 229 -33.32 34.86 14.08
N LEU A 230 -33.21 34.17 15.21
CA LEU A 230 -34.28 33.32 15.76
C LEU A 230 -35.23 34.16 16.63
N HIS A 231 -36.53 33.93 16.49
CA HIS A 231 -37.59 34.59 17.25
C HIS A 231 -38.62 33.54 17.71
N HIS A 232 -39.18 33.68 18.91
CA HIS A 232 -40.35 32.89 19.33
C HIS A 232 -41.61 33.45 18.65
N THR A 233 -42.39 32.61 17.97
CA THR A 233 -43.64 33.04 17.31
C THR A 233 -44.83 32.20 17.80
N GLY A 234 -45.95 32.87 18.07
CA GLY A 234 -47.20 32.25 18.54
C GLY A 234 -48.09 31.77 17.39
N ARG A 235 -48.83 30.69 17.66
CA ARG A 235 -49.86 29.96 16.88
C ARG A 235 -50.41 30.65 15.62
N HIS A 236 -50.57 29.89 14.52
CA HIS A 236 -51.85 29.64 13.80
C HIS A 236 -51.69 28.61 12.65
N ARG A 237 -52.78 27.88 12.37
CA ARG A 237 -52.99 26.70 11.49
C ARG A 237 -53.32 27.10 10.03
N HIS A 238 -53.00 26.25 9.04
CA HIS A 238 -53.96 25.62 8.08
C HIS A 238 -53.28 24.73 7.00
N ASP A 239 -54.05 23.74 6.52
CA ASP A 239 -53.74 22.56 5.67
C ASP A 239 -53.91 22.77 4.14
N PRO A 240 -53.49 21.81 3.27
CA PRO A 240 -53.20 21.99 1.84
C PRO A 240 -54.24 21.40 0.86
N LEU A 241 -54.05 21.62 -0.46
CA LEU A 241 -54.83 21.01 -1.55
C LEU A 241 -53.96 20.36 -2.64
N ALA A 242 -54.48 19.25 -3.17
CA ALA A 242 -53.93 18.30 -4.13
C ALA A 242 -54.31 18.58 -5.59
N GLY A 243 -53.65 17.90 -6.55
CA GLY A 243 -54.11 17.79 -7.94
C GLY A 243 -53.21 16.93 -8.83
N ALA A 244 -53.79 15.88 -9.42
CA ALA A 244 -53.18 14.86 -10.29
C ALA A 244 -53.33 15.18 -11.80
N VAL A 245 -52.67 14.42 -12.69
CA VAL A 245 -53.24 13.67 -13.86
C VAL A 245 -52.15 13.23 -14.88
N LYS A 246 -52.45 12.11 -15.58
CA LYS A 246 -51.68 11.12 -16.37
C LYS A 246 -51.57 11.42 -17.91
N PRO A 247 -50.82 10.58 -18.71
CA PRO A 247 -50.45 10.71 -20.14
C PRO A 247 -51.44 9.91 -21.07
N PRO A 248 -51.26 9.60 -22.40
CA PRO A 248 -50.14 8.84 -23.08
C PRO A 248 -49.89 9.13 -24.60
N ASP A 249 -48.94 8.44 -25.27
CA ASP A 249 -49.17 7.43 -26.35
C ASP A 249 -47.98 7.08 -27.30
N ARG A 250 -48.07 5.86 -27.88
CA ARG A 250 -47.11 5.03 -28.66
C ARG A 250 -47.42 4.99 -30.17
N GLU A 251 -46.44 4.55 -31.00
CA GLU A 251 -46.47 3.41 -31.96
C GLU A 251 -45.23 3.46 -32.91
N GLU A 252 -44.35 2.43 -33.01
CA GLU A 252 -44.31 1.28 -33.98
C GLU A 252 -43.93 1.68 -35.44
N THR A 253 -43.12 1.02 -36.28
CA THR A 253 -42.66 -0.38 -36.49
C THR A 253 -41.40 -0.45 -37.44
N SER A 254 -40.81 -1.65 -37.58
CA SER A 254 -39.53 -2.10 -38.23
C SER A 254 -39.71 -2.57 -39.71
N PRO A 255 -38.88 -3.43 -40.39
CA PRO A 255 -37.41 -3.73 -40.47
C PRO A 255 -36.89 -3.93 -41.95
N ILE A 256 -35.62 -4.34 -42.16
CA ILE A 256 -35.11 -5.44 -43.06
C ILE A 256 -33.55 -5.37 -43.21
N GLY A 257 -32.84 -6.49 -43.01
CA GLY A 257 -31.38 -6.67 -43.21
C GLY A 257 -31.01 -7.34 -44.55
N PRO A 258 -30.03 -8.27 -44.62
CA PRO A 258 -28.58 -8.16 -44.35
C PRO A 258 -27.72 -8.66 -45.55
N GLY A 259 -26.38 -8.67 -45.45
CA GLY A 259 -25.50 -9.29 -46.47
C GLY A 259 -24.03 -9.43 -46.07
N GLU A 260 -23.45 -10.58 -46.39
CA GLU A 260 -22.27 -11.24 -45.80
C GLU A 260 -20.88 -10.88 -46.41
N GLU A 261 -19.85 -11.30 -45.66
CA GLU A 261 -18.39 -11.47 -45.91
C GLU A 261 -18.04 -12.48 -47.04
N PRO A 262 -16.78 -12.97 -47.26
CA PRO A 262 -15.38 -12.50 -47.01
C PRO A 262 -14.44 -12.78 -48.24
N LEU A 263 -13.09 -12.64 -48.13
CA LEU A 263 -12.08 -13.62 -48.66
C LEU A 263 -10.58 -13.18 -48.54
N ARG A 264 -9.82 -14.03 -47.82
CA ARG A 264 -8.48 -14.64 -48.07
C ARG A 264 -7.17 -13.84 -48.31
N GLN A 265 -6.28 -14.01 -47.32
CA GLN A 265 -4.93 -14.64 -47.34
C GLN A 265 -4.05 -14.63 -48.61
N ARG A 266 -2.76 -14.26 -48.43
CA ARG A 266 -1.62 -15.06 -48.92
C ARG A 266 -0.30 -14.78 -48.17
N THR A 267 0.35 -15.87 -47.79
CA THR A 267 1.70 -16.04 -47.23
C THR A 267 2.76 -16.10 -48.33
N VAL A 268 4.00 -15.66 -48.04
CA VAL A 268 5.22 -16.12 -48.74
C VAL A 268 6.38 -16.30 -47.74
N SER A 269 7.17 -17.32 -48.04
CA SER A 269 8.16 -18.08 -47.29
C SER A 269 9.62 -17.58 -47.34
N ALA A 270 10.44 -18.14 -46.44
CA ALA A 270 11.89 -18.00 -46.26
C ALA A 270 12.77 -18.66 -47.36
N PRO A 271 14.12 -18.52 -47.27
CA PRO A 271 15.03 -19.68 -46.99
C PRO A 271 16.22 -19.32 -46.04
N SER A 272 16.62 -20.11 -45.03
CA SER A 272 17.46 -21.33 -44.97
C SER A 272 18.98 -21.17 -45.25
N GLY A 273 19.82 -21.61 -44.31
CA GLY A 273 21.27 -21.81 -44.47
C GLY A 273 21.95 -22.45 -43.25
N ASP A 274 22.42 -23.70 -43.42
CA ASP A 274 23.13 -24.58 -42.47
C ASP A 274 24.64 -24.34 -42.40
N ALA A 275 25.30 -24.65 -41.26
CA ALA A 275 26.62 -25.31 -41.22
C ALA A 275 27.04 -25.75 -39.79
N ARG A 276 27.48 -27.01 -39.67
CA ARG A 276 28.08 -27.68 -38.49
C ARG A 276 29.60 -27.50 -38.45
N LEU A 277 30.26 -27.70 -37.29
CA LEU A 277 31.60 -28.32 -37.14
C LEU A 277 31.98 -28.68 -35.68
N ARG A 278 33.02 -29.52 -35.54
CA ARG A 278 33.34 -30.51 -34.47
C ARG A 278 34.23 -30.04 -33.28
N ALA A 279 34.37 -30.95 -32.30
CA ALA A 279 35.03 -30.94 -30.99
C ALA A 279 36.57 -31.02 -30.92
N VAL A 280 37.17 -30.67 -29.76
CA VAL A 280 38.43 -31.21 -29.15
C VAL A 280 38.43 -30.94 -27.62
N GLY A 281 38.99 -31.86 -26.80
CA GLY A 281 39.36 -31.64 -25.39
C GLY A 281 40.73 -32.28 -25.06
N PRO A 282 41.31 -32.10 -23.84
CA PRO A 282 42.43 -32.94 -23.39
C PRO A 282 42.34 -33.50 -21.95
N ARG A 283 43.09 -34.60 -21.74
CA ARG A 283 43.36 -35.40 -20.54
C ARG A 283 44.64 -34.95 -19.80
N VAL A 284 44.71 -35.11 -18.47
CA VAL A 284 45.95 -35.28 -17.64
C VAL A 284 45.57 -36.11 -16.38
N ARG A 285 45.93 -37.39 -16.23
CA ARG A 285 47.16 -38.08 -15.72
C ARG A 285 47.35 -38.06 -14.18
N ASN A 286 47.01 -39.20 -13.54
CA ASN A 286 47.32 -39.59 -12.17
C ASN A 286 48.78 -40.05 -12.01
N GLY A 287 49.37 -39.80 -10.84
CA GLY A 287 50.58 -40.46 -10.33
C GLY A 287 50.41 -40.74 -8.84
N GLY A 288 50.55 -42.00 -8.43
CA GLY A 288 50.36 -42.48 -7.06
C GLY A 288 51.67 -42.67 -6.33
N TRP A 289 51.65 -42.56 -5.00
CA TRP A 289 52.71 -43.03 -4.09
C TRP A 289 52.06 -43.75 -2.90
N SER A 290 52.56 -44.95 -2.64
CA SER A 290 52.12 -45.88 -1.59
C SER A 290 53.12 -45.95 -0.43
N SER A 291 52.57 -46.25 0.75
CA SER A 291 53.16 -46.96 1.91
C SER A 291 53.83 -46.17 3.04
N GLY A 292 53.41 -46.48 4.28
CA GLY A 292 54.18 -46.28 5.53
C GLY A 292 53.41 -45.66 6.70
N GLY A 293 53.12 -46.43 7.78
CA GLY A 293 52.97 -45.88 9.13
C GLY A 293 51.65 -46.14 9.89
N ARG A 294 51.38 -47.37 10.33
CA ARG A 294 50.22 -47.75 11.18
C ARG A 294 50.32 -47.37 12.67
N GLY A 295 51.22 -46.46 13.07
CA GLY A 295 51.42 -46.05 14.47
C GLY A 295 50.82 -44.70 14.87
N LEU A 296 50.57 -43.78 13.92
CA LEU A 296 50.11 -42.41 14.22
C LEU A 296 48.59 -42.28 14.45
N THR A 297 47.81 -43.33 14.22
CA THR A 297 46.35 -43.23 14.09
C THR A 297 45.60 -43.10 15.42
N ARG A 298 46.21 -43.40 16.57
CA ARG A 298 45.55 -43.20 17.89
C ARG A 298 45.84 -41.83 18.50
N ALA A 299 47.06 -41.31 18.37
CA ALA A 299 47.41 -39.96 18.85
C ALA A 299 46.75 -38.87 17.98
N VAL A 300 46.74 -39.06 16.65
CA VAL A 300 46.03 -38.15 15.73
C VAL A 300 44.52 -38.22 15.92
N ARG A 301 43.94 -39.37 16.31
CA ARG A 301 42.50 -39.46 16.64
C ARG A 301 42.13 -38.81 17.97
N ARG A 302 43.06 -38.68 18.92
CA ARG A 302 42.81 -38.01 20.21
C ARG A 302 42.88 -36.49 20.05
N VAL A 303 43.90 -35.99 19.34
CA VAL A 303 44.02 -34.56 18.97
C VAL A 303 42.91 -34.13 18.00
N ALA A 304 42.47 -35.02 17.09
CA ALA A 304 41.33 -34.73 16.21
C ALA A 304 39.96 -34.80 16.93
N ARG A 305 39.86 -35.49 18.08
CA ARG A 305 38.64 -35.49 18.92
C ARG A 305 38.61 -34.27 19.83
N GLU A 306 39.73 -33.89 20.44
CA GLU A 306 39.84 -32.66 21.23
C GLU A 306 39.70 -31.39 20.35
N GLY A 307 40.25 -31.40 19.14
CA GLY A 307 40.02 -30.34 18.14
C GLY A 307 38.61 -30.34 17.53
N ALA A 308 37.88 -31.45 17.57
CA ALA A 308 36.48 -31.52 17.13
C ALA A 308 35.50 -31.00 18.19
N ASP A 309 35.78 -31.24 19.48
CA ASP A 309 34.99 -30.70 20.59
C ASP A 309 35.27 -29.20 20.82
N GLU A 310 36.49 -28.72 20.60
CA GLU A 310 36.78 -27.27 20.58
C GLU A 310 36.17 -26.55 19.37
N ASN A 311 36.09 -27.18 18.19
CA ASN A 311 35.41 -26.62 17.02
C ASN A 311 33.89 -26.65 17.14
N ALA A 312 33.31 -27.61 17.87
CA ALA A 312 31.88 -27.65 18.15
C ALA A 312 31.43 -26.42 18.97
N GLY A 313 32.23 -26.02 19.98
CA GLY A 313 32.01 -24.80 20.77
C GLY A 313 32.30 -23.50 20.02
N ARG A 314 33.31 -23.48 19.12
CA ARG A 314 33.64 -22.30 18.28
C ARG A 314 32.68 -22.08 17.11
N SER A 315 32.05 -23.13 16.57
CA SER A 315 31.11 -23.01 15.44
C SER A 315 29.87 -22.18 15.80
N GLY A 316 29.32 -22.36 17.01
CA GLY A 316 28.16 -21.59 17.48
C GLY A 316 28.43 -20.08 17.60
N ARG A 317 29.69 -19.69 17.85
CA ARG A 317 30.11 -18.29 18.08
C ARG A 317 30.37 -17.52 16.77
N ARG A 318 30.65 -18.23 15.67
CA ARG A 318 30.83 -17.64 14.32
C ARG A 318 29.53 -17.33 13.59
N ARG A 319 28.38 -17.81 14.07
CA ARG A 319 27.08 -17.66 13.38
C ARG A 319 26.39 -16.32 13.63
N TRP A 320 26.55 -15.81 14.84
CA TRP A 320 25.84 -14.62 15.31
C TRP A 320 26.19 -13.32 14.58
N PRO A 321 27.44 -13.05 14.17
CA PRO A 321 27.77 -11.80 13.51
C PRO A 321 26.94 -11.48 12.25
N LEU A 322 26.73 -12.47 11.38
CA LEU A 322 25.92 -12.29 10.17
C LEU A 322 24.43 -12.11 10.51
N LEU A 323 23.90 -12.89 11.45
CA LEU A 323 22.51 -12.77 11.88
C LEU A 323 22.24 -11.43 12.57
N THR A 324 23.20 -10.94 13.36
CA THR A 324 23.15 -9.60 13.98
C THR A 324 23.18 -8.52 12.91
N ALA A 325 24.05 -8.61 11.90
CA ALA A 325 24.07 -7.66 10.80
C ALA A 325 22.74 -7.61 10.05
N VAL A 326 22.14 -8.77 9.73
CA VAL A 326 20.82 -8.86 9.10
C VAL A 326 19.74 -8.25 9.99
N ALA A 327 19.76 -8.51 11.31
CA ALA A 327 18.79 -7.94 12.24
C ALA A 327 18.87 -6.41 12.32
N VAL A 328 20.09 -5.85 12.39
CA VAL A 328 20.33 -4.40 12.44
C VAL A 328 19.89 -3.73 11.13
N ASP A 329 20.26 -4.30 9.99
CA ASP A 329 19.81 -3.87 8.66
C ASP A 329 18.28 -3.85 8.53
N SER A 330 17.64 -4.90 9.04
CA SER A 330 16.19 -5.06 8.99
C SER A 330 15.47 -4.08 9.90
N LEU A 331 16.06 -3.77 11.06
CA LEU A 331 15.57 -2.72 11.95
C LEU A 331 15.63 -1.35 11.26
N GLY A 332 16.74 -1.02 10.60
CA GLY A 332 16.86 0.20 9.79
C GLY A 332 15.80 0.29 8.69
N THR A 333 15.53 -0.83 8.02
CA THR A 333 14.45 -0.93 7.01
C THR A 333 13.07 -0.70 7.62
N GLY A 334 12.80 -1.32 8.78
CA GLY A 334 11.53 -1.17 9.50
C GLY A 334 11.26 0.26 9.97
N LEU A 335 12.31 0.98 10.40
CA LEU A 335 12.19 2.38 10.81
C LEU A 335 11.72 3.29 9.65
N TYR A 336 12.17 3.01 8.43
CA TYR A 336 11.87 3.84 7.26
C TYR A 336 10.58 3.48 6.54
N LEU A 337 10.24 2.19 6.44
CA LEU A 337 9.18 1.71 5.55
C LEU A 337 7.82 2.44 5.74
N PRO A 338 7.35 2.71 6.98
CA PRO A 338 6.13 3.49 7.20
C PRO A 338 6.24 4.98 6.81
N LEU A 339 7.45 5.53 6.70
CA LEU A 339 7.75 6.93 6.42
C LEU A 339 8.05 7.22 4.94
N SER A 340 8.23 6.18 4.13
CA SER A 340 8.84 6.26 2.79
C SER A 340 8.28 7.34 1.86
N LEU A 341 6.99 7.64 1.94
CA LEU A 341 6.34 8.72 1.18
C LEU A 341 6.07 9.97 2.03
N LEU A 342 5.78 9.77 3.31
CA LEU A 342 5.34 10.83 4.24
C LEU A 342 6.49 11.77 4.63
N TYR A 343 7.72 11.27 4.70
CA TYR A 343 8.91 12.08 4.98
C TYR A 343 9.09 13.20 3.95
N PHE A 344 9.11 12.85 2.66
CA PHE A 344 9.35 13.82 1.59
C PHE A 344 8.22 14.83 1.44
N LEU A 345 6.97 14.43 1.72
CA LEU A 345 5.83 15.36 1.76
C LEU A 345 5.92 16.40 2.87
N LYS A 346 6.62 16.10 3.97
CA LYS A 346 6.79 17.00 5.12
C LYS A 346 8.02 17.89 4.99
N VAL A 347 9.07 17.42 4.32
CA VAL A 347 10.38 18.09 4.25
C VAL A 347 10.58 18.88 2.95
N THR A 348 9.82 18.56 1.90
CA THR A 348 9.94 19.25 0.59
C THR A 348 8.62 19.89 0.18
N ASP A 349 8.70 20.99 -0.58
CA ASP A 349 7.55 21.66 -1.19
C ASP A 349 7.03 20.92 -2.45
N LEU A 350 7.55 19.71 -2.72
CA LEU A 350 7.17 18.92 -3.88
C LEU A 350 5.81 18.29 -3.65
N ASP A 351 4.99 18.27 -4.70
CA ASP A 351 3.71 17.60 -4.67
C ASP A 351 3.90 16.06 -4.69
N LEU A 352 2.89 15.36 -4.16
CA LEU A 352 2.88 13.90 -4.07
C LEU A 352 3.09 13.20 -5.42
N SER A 353 2.56 13.77 -6.50
CA SER A 353 2.66 13.15 -7.82
C SER A 353 4.10 13.22 -8.35
N THR A 354 4.79 14.36 -8.16
CA THR A 354 6.20 14.52 -8.51
C THR A 354 7.10 13.62 -7.66
N ILE A 355 6.91 13.56 -6.34
CA ILE A 355 7.68 12.66 -5.45
C ILE A 355 7.51 11.20 -5.91
N GLY A 356 6.27 10.77 -6.14
CA GLY A 356 5.98 9.41 -6.61
C GLY A 356 6.60 9.10 -7.98
N LEU A 357 6.55 10.05 -8.93
CA LEU A 357 7.15 9.91 -10.25
C LEU A 357 8.69 9.78 -10.16
N LEU A 358 9.33 10.68 -9.41
CA LEU A 358 10.79 10.70 -9.25
C LEU A 358 11.31 9.44 -8.58
N ILE A 359 10.67 8.96 -7.51
CA ILE A 359 11.03 7.69 -6.86
C ILE A 359 10.87 6.53 -7.84
N SER A 360 9.79 6.52 -8.62
CA SER A 360 9.51 5.44 -9.58
C SER A 360 10.52 5.39 -10.72
N MET A 361 10.80 6.54 -11.35
CA MET A 361 11.81 6.67 -12.41
C MET A 361 13.20 6.28 -11.89
N THR A 362 13.56 6.75 -10.71
CA THR A 362 14.83 6.43 -10.07
C THR A 362 14.96 4.94 -9.77
N THR A 363 13.89 4.32 -9.26
CA THR A 363 13.87 2.88 -9.00
C THR A 363 13.95 2.06 -10.29
N ALA A 364 13.37 2.53 -11.39
CA ALA A 364 13.49 1.89 -12.71
C ALA A 364 14.92 1.92 -13.26
N LEU A 365 15.65 3.03 -13.07
CA LEU A 365 17.06 3.16 -13.48
C LEU A 365 17.99 2.11 -12.83
N THR A 366 17.59 1.57 -11.69
CA THR A 366 18.39 0.58 -10.94
C THR A 366 18.11 -0.88 -11.34
N LEU A 367 17.20 -1.15 -12.29
CA LEU A 367 16.89 -2.51 -12.77
C LEU A 367 18.10 -3.30 -13.33
N PRO A 368 19.12 -2.67 -13.97
CA PRO A 368 20.32 -3.38 -14.42
C PRO A 368 21.28 -3.78 -13.29
N VAL A 369 21.14 -3.20 -12.09
CA VAL A 369 22.10 -3.36 -10.98
C VAL A 369 22.32 -4.83 -10.58
N PRO A 370 21.29 -5.69 -10.41
CA PRO A 370 21.51 -7.09 -10.04
C PRO A 370 22.43 -7.83 -11.01
N MET A 371 22.37 -7.56 -12.32
CA MET A 371 23.26 -8.21 -13.29
C MET A 371 24.73 -7.85 -13.04
N VAL A 372 25.02 -6.57 -12.79
CA VAL A 372 26.38 -6.10 -12.49
C VAL A 372 26.87 -6.62 -11.13
N VAL A 373 25.97 -6.69 -10.15
CA VAL A 373 26.29 -7.19 -8.81
C VAL A 373 26.69 -8.65 -8.83
N GLY A 374 26.06 -9.48 -9.67
CA GLY A 374 26.45 -10.89 -9.83
C GLY A 374 27.93 -11.04 -10.19
N TRP A 375 28.41 -10.27 -11.17
CA TRP A 375 29.83 -10.22 -11.55
C TRP A 375 30.72 -9.67 -10.43
N LEU A 376 30.25 -8.64 -9.73
CA LEU A 376 31.01 -8.01 -8.64
C LEU A 376 31.20 -8.96 -7.45
N VAL A 377 30.15 -9.73 -7.11
CA VAL A 377 30.19 -10.78 -6.08
C VAL A 377 31.17 -11.87 -6.48
N ASP A 378 31.13 -12.32 -7.73
CA ASP A 378 32.03 -13.37 -8.23
C ASP A 378 33.51 -12.90 -8.23
N ARG A 379 33.79 -11.58 -8.33
CA ARG A 379 35.16 -11.02 -8.37
C ARG A 379 35.71 -10.55 -7.03
N LEU A 380 34.91 -9.83 -6.23
CA LEU A 380 35.33 -9.22 -4.96
C LEU A 380 34.96 -10.06 -3.74
N GLY A 381 34.16 -11.11 -3.94
CA GLY A 381 33.56 -11.91 -2.89
C GLY A 381 32.31 -11.26 -2.28
N PRO A 382 31.35 -12.07 -1.79
CA PRO A 382 30.05 -11.59 -1.34
C PRO A 382 30.15 -10.68 -0.11
N ARG A 383 31.15 -10.88 0.75
CA ARG A 383 31.34 -10.09 1.98
C ARG A 383 31.51 -8.59 1.71
N LEU A 384 32.41 -8.24 0.79
CA LEU A 384 32.71 -6.83 0.46
C LEU A 384 31.54 -6.18 -0.27
N VAL A 385 30.85 -6.94 -1.12
CA VAL A 385 29.70 -6.43 -1.88
C VAL A 385 28.49 -6.17 -0.98
N VAL A 386 28.21 -7.05 -0.01
CA VAL A 386 27.17 -6.83 1.02
C VAL A 386 27.48 -5.56 1.81
N ALA A 387 28.71 -5.43 2.34
CA ALA A 387 29.11 -4.26 3.11
C ALA A 387 29.07 -2.95 2.28
N GLY A 388 29.49 -3.02 1.02
CA GLY A 388 29.39 -1.90 0.08
C GLY A 388 27.94 -1.48 -0.17
N GLY A 389 27.04 -2.45 -0.40
CA GLY A 389 25.61 -2.20 -0.57
C GLY A 389 24.97 -1.52 0.63
N GLN A 390 25.25 -2.03 1.84
CA GLN A 390 24.75 -1.44 3.10
C GLN A 390 25.35 -0.05 3.36
N THR A 391 26.62 0.18 3.00
CA THR A 391 27.25 1.50 3.10
C THR A 391 26.60 2.49 2.14
N LEU A 392 26.38 2.11 0.88
CA LEU A 392 25.66 2.94 -0.10
C LEU A 392 24.24 3.26 0.42
N GLN A 393 23.55 2.28 0.98
CA GLN A 393 22.23 2.48 1.54
C GLN A 393 22.28 3.49 2.70
N GLY A 394 23.19 3.32 3.67
CA GLY A 394 23.38 4.26 4.77
C GLY A 394 23.70 5.68 4.31
N VAL A 395 24.59 5.83 3.32
CA VAL A 395 24.92 7.13 2.71
C VAL A 395 23.69 7.73 2.01
N GLY A 396 22.93 6.94 1.26
CA GLY A 396 21.69 7.40 0.62
C GLY A 396 20.67 7.93 1.61
N PHE A 397 20.55 7.27 2.77
CA PHE A 397 19.69 7.73 3.86
C PHE A 397 20.22 8.98 4.57
N LEU A 398 21.54 9.15 4.72
CA LEU A 398 22.10 10.43 5.19
C LEU A 398 21.82 11.56 4.19
N LEU A 399 21.86 11.27 2.88
CA LEU A 399 21.51 12.26 1.86
C LEU A 399 20.05 12.70 1.94
N TYR A 400 19.12 11.85 2.42
CA TYR A 400 17.72 12.24 2.64
C TYR A 400 17.59 13.46 3.56
N LEU A 401 18.45 13.60 4.58
CA LEU A 401 18.46 14.74 5.49
C LEU A 401 18.86 16.07 4.82
N THR A 402 19.42 16.00 3.61
CA THR A 402 19.86 17.18 2.84
C THR A 402 18.96 17.50 1.64
N VAL A 403 17.87 16.75 1.46
CA VAL A 403 16.97 16.90 0.33
C VAL A 403 16.17 18.19 0.47
N SER A 404 16.32 19.08 -0.51
CA SER A 404 15.61 20.37 -0.59
C SER A 404 14.83 20.55 -1.90
N GLY A 405 15.08 19.70 -2.90
CA GLY A 405 14.36 19.74 -4.18
C GLY A 405 14.48 18.45 -5.01
N ALA A 406 13.91 18.48 -6.22
CA ALA A 406 13.79 17.31 -7.09
C ALA A 406 15.14 16.65 -7.44
N GLY A 407 16.16 17.44 -7.76
CA GLY A 407 17.49 16.92 -8.09
C GLY A 407 18.16 16.19 -6.92
N SER A 408 18.14 16.79 -5.72
CA SER A 408 18.67 16.16 -4.50
C SER A 408 17.89 14.90 -4.13
N LEU A 409 16.56 14.90 -4.34
CA LEU A 409 15.71 13.72 -4.10
C LEU A 409 16.12 12.56 -5.00
N VAL A 410 16.27 12.80 -6.30
CA VAL A 410 16.68 11.77 -7.27
C VAL A 410 18.03 11.17 -6.90
N VAL A 411 19.02 12.01 -6.58
CA VAL A 411 20.36 11.53 -6.20
C VAL A 411 20.31 10.66 -4.94
N ALA A 412 19.62 11.13 -3.89
CA ALA A 412 19.55 10.41 -2.64
C ALA A 412 18.80 9.07 -2.78
N VAL A 413 17.66 9.08 -3.48
CA VAL A 413 16.86 7.86 -3.75
C VAL A 413 17.65 6.88 -4.64
N LEU A 414 18.41 7.39 -5.61
CA LEU A 414 19.25 6.56 -6.48
C LEU A 414 20.32 5.83 -5.67
N VAL A 415 21.06 6.56 -4.84
CA VAL A 415 22.13 5.99 -4.00
C VAL A 415 21.55 4.95 -3.04
N ALA A 416 20.44 5.29 -2.35
CA ALA A 416 19.77 4.37 -1.42
C ALA A 416 19.27 3.09 -2.12
N THR A 417 18.63 3.24 -3.29
CA THR A 417 18.04 2.12 -4.03
C THR A 417 19.09 1.23 -4.70
N VAL A 418 20.19 1.82 -5.19
CA VAL A 418 21.35 1.05 -5.67
C VAL A 418 21.93 0.23 -4.52
N GLY A 419 22.16 0.85 -3.35
CA GLY A 419 22.63 0.13 -2.15
C GLY A 419 21.73 -1.04 -1.76
N LEU A 420 20.41 -0.80 -1.71
CA LEU A 420 19.40 -1.81 -1.44
C LEU A 420 19.48 -2.99 -2.43
N ARG A 421 19.58 -2.74 -3.74
CA ARG A 421 19.68 -3.81 -4.76
C ARG A 421 20.99 -4.59 -4.68
N VAL A 422 22.10 -3.90 -4.41
CA VAL A 422 23.41 -4.52 -4.21
C VAL A 422 23.36 -5.46 -3.01
N TYR A 423 22.78 -5.00 -1.90
CA TYR A 423 22.61 -5.82 -0.69
C TYR A 423 21.77 -7.07 -0.97
N TRP A 424 20.55 -6.92 -1.50
CA TRP A 424 19.67 -8.07 -1.76
C TRP A 424 20.29 -9.08 -2.72
N SER A 425 21.03 -8.61 -3.73
CA SER A 425 21.65 -9.51 -4.71
C SER A 425 22.88 -10.26 -4.19
N SER A 426 23.47 -9.83 -3.06
CA SER A 426 24.72 -10.39 -2.52
C SER A 426 24.57 -11.07 -1.17
N VAL A 427 23.58 -10.69 -0.35
CA VAL A 427 23.38 -11.24 1.00
C VAL A 427 23.06 -12.73 0.97
N PHE A 428 22.30 -13.20 -0.03
CA PHE A 428 21.98 -14.62 -0.16
C PHE A 428 23.21 -15.46 -0.51
N THR A 429 24.13 -14.94 -1.32
CA THR A 429 25.41 -15.58 -1.61
C THR A 429 26.26 -15.65 -0.34
N LEU A 430 26.31 -14.56 0.44
CA LEU A 430 27.05 -14.55 1.72
C LEU A 430 26.49 -15.55 2.73
N ILE A 431 25.17 -15.61 2.88
CA ILE A 431 24.49 -16.59 3.75
C ILE A 431 24.80 -18.01 3.28
N ALA A 432 24.75 -18.25 1.97
CA ALA A 432 25.02 -19.56 1.41
C ALA A 432 26.47 -20.02 1.61
N ASP A 433 27.45 -19.12 1.46
CA ASP A 433 28.87 -19.42 1.69
C ASP A 433 29.19 -19.72 3.17
N GLN A 434 28.58 -18.96 4.09
CA GLN A 434 28.73 -19.23 5.52
C GLN A 434 28.06 -20.56 5.89
N ALA A 435 26.91 -20.88 5.28
CA ALA A 435 26.25 -22.15 5.48
C ALA A 435 27.06 -23.33 4.88
N ASP A 436 27.75 -23.14 3.75
CA ASP A 436 28.63 -24.16 3.17
C ASP A 436 29.86 -24.46 4.05
N THR A 437 30.30 -23.48 4.82
CA THR A 437 31.37 -23.66 5.83
C THR A 437 30.90 -24.60 6.97
N GLU A 438 29.59 -24.81 7.13
CA GLU A 438 28.98 -25.59 8.20
C GLU A 438 28.03 -26.67 7.66
N ARG A 439 28.50 -27.88 7.33
CA ARG A 439 27.67 -29.08 6.96
C ARG A 439 26.41 -28.78 6.10
N SER A 440 26.38 -29.27 4.86
CA SER A 440 25.33 -29.07 3.83
C SER A 440 23.84 -29.02 4.28
N ASP A 441 23.43 -29.74 5.34
CA ASP A 441 22.07 -29.71 5.89
C ASP A 441 21.71 -28.42 6.68
N ALA A 442 22.67 -27.51 6.91
CA ALA A 442 22.48 -26.28 7.67
C ALA A 442 21.96 -25.08 6.86
N LYS A 443 22.01 -25.14 5.51
CA LYS A 443 21.60 -24.03 4.63
C LYS A 443 20.20 -23.53 4.89
N ASP A 444 19.24 -24.43 4.99
CA ASP A 444 17.84 -24.05 5.23
C ASP A 444 17.66 -23.45 6.64
N HIS A 445 18.45 -23.89 7.62
CA HIS A 445 18.43 -23.28 8.96
C HIS A 445 19.02 -21.88 8.95
N TRP A 446 20.06 -21.65 8.15
CA TRP A 446 20.66 -20.35 7.96
C TRP A 446 19.69 -19.38 7.29
N PHE A 447 19.09 -19.77 6.16
CA PHE A 447 18.08 -18.94 5.48
C PHE A 447 16.83 -18.72 6.35
N ALA A 448 16.34 -19.74 7.06
CA ALA A 448 15.20 -19.59 7.96
C ALA A 448 15.49 -18.63 9.12
N ARG A 449 16.68 -18.72 9.75
CA ARG A 449 17.07 -17.81 10.84
C ARG A 449 17.32 -16.39 10.36
N ALA A 450 17.97 -16.22 9.20
CA ALA A 450 18.15 -14.92 8.59
C ALA A 450 16.79 -14.28 8.26
N GLY A 451 15.85 -15.06 7.70
CA GLY A 451 14.48 -14.62 7.46
C GLY A 451 13.75 -14.20 8.73
N MET A 452 13.80 -15.01 9.80
CA MET A 452 13.18 -14.67 11.09
C MET A 452 13.74 -13.38 11.69
N MET A 453 15.08 -13.22 11.69
CA MET A 453 15.74 -12.00 12.17
C MET A 453 15.32 -10.79 11.36
N ARG A 454 15.12 -10.98 10.05
CA ARG A 454 14.64 -9.92 9.16
C ARG A 454 13.22 -9.47 9.52
N GLU A 455 12.28 -10.41 9.61
CA GLU A 455 10.89 -10.07 9.97
C GLU A 455 10.79 -9.45 11.36
N THR A 456 11.59 -9.94 12.31
CA THR A 456 11.67 -9.37 13.66
C THR A 456 12.22 -7.95 13.63
N GLY A 457 13.30 -7.71 12.86
CA GLY A 457 13.89 -6.37 12.72
C GLY A 457 12.95 -5.39 12.05
N VAL A 458 12.36 -5.76 10.91
CA VAL A 458 11.40 -4.92 10.18
C VAL A 458 10.18 -4.61 11.04
N GLY A 459 9.61 -5.62 11.70
CA GLY A 459 8.47 -5.44 12.60
C GLY A 459 8.80 -4.55 13.80
N GLY A 460 9.96 -4.77 14.44
CA GLY A 460 10.43 -3.95 15.56
C GLY A 460 10.66 -2.49 15.16
N GLY A 461 11.30 -2.25 14.01
CA GLY A 461 11.50 -0.91 13.47
C GLY A 461 10.17 -0.22 13.13
N ALA A 462 9.23 -0.93 12.51
CA ALA A 462 7.92 -0.38 12.17
C ALA A 462 7.10 0.00 13.42
N LEU A 463 7.18 -0.79 14.49
CA LEU A 463 6.54 -0.48 15.77
C LEU A 463 7.16 0.77 16.41
N LEU A 464 8.50 0.89 16.42
CA LEU A 464 9.20 2.08 16.92
C LEU A 464 8.78 3.33 16.15
N THR A 465 8.71 3.25 14.82
CA THR A 465 8.23 4.33 13.97
C THR A 465 6.76 4.67 14.26
N GLY A 466 5.90 3.67 14.43
CA GLY A 466 4.49 3.89 14.79
C GLY A 466 4.32 4.67 16.10
N VAL A 467 5.12 4.35 17.12
CA VAL A 467 5.14 5.11 18.38
C VAL A 467 5.71 6.51 18.17
N ALA A 468 6.81 6.63 17.45
CA ALA A 468 7.46 7.91 17.19
C ALA A 468 6.55 8.89 16.42
N LEU A 469 5.73 8.40 15.50
CA LEU A 469 4.76 9.20 14.74
C LEU A 469 3.68 9.86 15.62
N THR A 470 3.45 9.40 16.84
CA THR A 470 2.48 10.03 17.76
C THR A 470 2.91 11.41 18.27
N PHE A 471 4.20 11.74 18.16
CA PHE A 471 4.78 12.98 18.69
C PHE A 471 4.83 14.14 17.67
N ASP A 472 4.27 13.96 16.46
CA ASP A 472 4.18 14.91 15.32
C ASP A 472 5.19 16.08 15.32
N SER A 473 6.48 15.75 15.24
CA SER A 473 7.58 16.74 15.26
C SER A 473 8.58 16.46 14.15
N ALA A 474 9.00 17.51 13.42
CA ALA A 474 10.01 17.42 12.35
C ALA A 474 11.30 16.71 12.80
N ARG A 475 11.74 16.96 14.05
CA ARG A 475 12.94 16.32 14.62
C ARG A 475 12.80 14.81 14.79
N VAL A 476 11.58 14.31 14.98
CA VAL A 476 11.32 12.88 15.11
C VAL A 476 11.46 12.19 13.76
N TYR A 477 10.98 12.81 12.68
CA TYR A 477 11.18 12.31 11.33
C TYR A 477 12.66 12.23 10.95
N ASP A 478 13.42 13.30 11.17
CA ASP A 478 14.87 13.30 10.90
C ASP A 478 15.61 12.30 11.78
N GLY A 479 15.21 12.16 13.04
CA GLY A 479 15.75 11.16 13.96
C GLY A 479 15.53 9.72 13.51
N LEU A 480 14.36 9.41 12.94
CA LEU A 480 14.05 8.08 12.40
C LEU A 480 14.87 7.77 11.14
N ILE A 481 15.02 8.74 10.23
CA ILE A 481 15.87 8.61 9.03
C ILE A 481 17.34 8.43 9.43
N LEU A 482 17.83 9.23 10.39
CA LEU A 482 19.19 9.09 10.92
C LEU A 482 19.38 7.72 11.59
N GLY A 483 18.39 7.25 12.34
CA GLY A 483 18.37 5.91 12.93
C GLY A 483 18.49 4.80 11.88
N SER A 484 17.74 4.89 10.78
CA SER A 484 17.87 3.99 9.63
C SER A 484 19.27 4.03 9.02
N ALA A 485 19.81 5.24 8.78
CA ALA A 485 21.16 5.41 8.21
C ALA A 485 22.24 4.76 9.09
N LEU A 486 22.21 5.03 10.40
CA LEU A 486 23.15 4.47 11.36
C LEU A 486 23.02 2.95 11.48
N ALA A 487 21.80 2.40 11.39
CA ALA A 487 21.59 0.97 11.38
C ALA A 487 22.26 0.31 10.16
N PHE A 488 22.09 0.86 8.95
CA PHE A 488 22.74 0.31 7.75
C PHE A 488 24.28 0.38 7.83
N LEU A 489 24.83 1.50 8.32
CA LEU A 489 26.28 1.66 8.50
C LEU A 489 26.83 0.71 9.58
N ALA A 490 26.10 0.54 10.69
CA ALA A 490 26.46 -0.40 11.74
C ALA A 490 26.43 -1.85 11.24
N ALA A 491 25.41 -2.21 10.44
CA ALA A 491 25.34 -3.53 9.81
C ALA A 491 26.54 -3.78 8.87
N ALA A 492 26.90 -2.80 8.04
CA ALA A 492 28.07 -2.86 7.18
C ALA A 492 29.36 -3.08 8.00
N LEU A 493 29.52 -2.34 9.10
CA LEU A 493 30.66 -2.46 10.00
C LEU A 493 30.76 -3.86 10.64
N VAL A 494 29.63 -4.40 11.10
CA VAL A 494 29.57 -5.77 11.65
C VAL A 494 29.97 -6.80 10.59
N VAL A 495 29.53 -6.65 9.34
CA VAL A 495 29.95 -7.53 8.24
C VAL A 495 31.46 -7.45 7.98
N VAL A 496 32.03 -6.24 7.96
CA VAL A 496 33.46 -6.01 7.66
C VAL A 496 34.40 -6.34 8.84
N LEU A 497 33.92 -6.31 10.07
CA LEU A 497 34.77 -6.60 11.24
C LEU A 497 34.58 -8.02 11.77
N MET A 498 33.35 -8.56 11.75
CA MET A 498 33.02 -9.74 12.54
C MET A 498 32.65 -10.98 11.72
N VAL A 499 32.24 -10.83 10.45
CA VAL A 499 31.95 -11.99 9.58
C VAL A 499 33.24 -12.55 9.00
N PRO A 500 33.59 -13.84 9.19
CA PRO A 500 34.84 -14.38 8.65
C PRO A 500 34.91 -14.28 7.11
N SER A 501 36.04 -13.81 6.56
CA SER A 501 36.33 -13.96 5.13
C SER A 501 36.61 -15.44 4.84
N THR A 502 35.75 -16.09 4.07
CA THR A 502 36.11 -17.33 3.40
C THR A 502 37.01 -16.97 2.20
N PRO A 503 38.17 -17.61 2.01
CA PRO A 503 38.96 -17.42 0.81
C PRO A 503 38.10 -17.73 -0.41
N HIS A 504 37.79 -16.70 -1.20
CA HIS A 504 37.08 -16.86 -2.46
C HIS A 504 38.09 -17.34 -3.51
N THR A 505 38.60 -18.57 -3.34
CA THR A 505 39.30 -19.26 -4.43
C THR A 505 38.22 -19.66 -5.42
N LEU A 506 38.11 -18.93 -6.54
CA LEU A 506 37.34 -19.38 -7.69
C LEU A 506 37.76 -20.84 -7.96
N PRO A 507 36.91 -21.85 -7.70
CA PRO A 507 37.24 -23.19 -8.14
C PRO A 507 37.47 -23.12 -9.66
N PRO A 508 38.44 -23.86 -10.20
CA PRO A 508 38.67 -23.87 -11.65
C PRO A 508 37.33 -24.10 -12.33
N ALA A 509 36.97 -23.20 -13.24
CA ALA A 509 35.68 -23.22 -13.91
C ALA A 509 35.62 -24.43 -14.83
N ASP A 510 35.25 -25.59 -14.29
CA ASP A 510 34.87 -26.76 -15.08
C ASP A 510 33.48 -26.50 -15.64
N GLY A 511 33.39 -25.60 -16.62
CA GLY A 511 32.15 -25.25 -17.32
C GLY A 511 32.10 -23.80 -17.84
N PRO A 512 31.16 -23.50 -18.75
CA PRO A 512 30.94 -22.14 -19.21
C PRO A 512 30.48 -21.25 -18.03
N SER A 513 31.12 -20.09 -17.86
CA SER A 513 30.83 -19.11 -16.80
C SER A 513 30.21 -17.83 -17.34
N GLY A 514 29.53 -17.07 -16.47
CA GLY A 514 28.93 -15.77 -16.78
C GLY A 514 27.50 -15.82 -17.34
N HIS A 515 26.95 -14.65 -17.66
CA HIS A 515 25.53 -14.48 -18.06
C HIS A 515 25.11 -15.35 -19.24
N ARG A 516 26.02 -15.61 -20.21
CA ARG A 516 25.73 -16.44 -21.38
C ARG A 516 25.57 -17.93 -21.03
N ALA A 517 26.26 -18.39 -19.99
CA ALA A 517 26.11 -19.76 -19.49
C ALA A 517 24.77 -19.92 -18.76
N LEU A 518 24.42 -18.95 -17.90
CA LEU A 518 23.13 -18.88 -17.22
C LEU A 518 21.96 -18.92 -18.22
N LEU A 519 22.01 -18.12 -19.29
CA LEU A 519 20.94 -18.10 -20.32
C LEU A 519 20.81 -19.42 -21.09
N ARG A 520 21.80 -20.32 -21.01
CA ARG A 520 21.78 -21.66 -21.62
C ARG A 520 21.40 -22.76 -20.62
N ASP A 521 21.41 -22.46 -19.32
CA ASP A 521 21.07 -23.37 -18.24
C ASP A 521 19.54 -23.50 -18.11
N ARG A 522 18.94 -24.32 -18.98
CA ARG A 522 17.48 -24.51 -19.02
C ARG A 522 16.90 -25.03 -17.69
N PRO A 523 17.53 -25.98 -16.97
CA PRO A 523 17.07 -26.38 -15.64
C PRO A 523 17.02 -25.23 -14.63
N TYR A 524 18.05 -24.38 -14.60
CA TYR A 524 18.07 -23.23 -13.69
C TYR A 524 17.07 -22.15 -14.10
N LEU A 525 16.91 -21.87 -15.40
CA LEU A 525 15.86 -20.96 -15.88
C LEU A 525 14.45 -21.48 -15.58
N ALA A 526 14.23 -22.80 -15.65
CA ALA A 526 12.98 -23.42 -15.23
C ALA A 526 12.75 -23.30 -13.71
N LEU A 527 13.81 -23.36 -12.90
CA LEU A 527 13.75 -23.07 -11.47
C LEU A 527 13.33 -21.61 -11.23
N ILE A 528 13.97 -20.65 -11.90
CA ILE A 528 13.60 -19.22 -11.82
C ILE A 528 12.14 -19.02 -12.21
N GLY A 529 11.68 -19.58 -13.33
CA GLY A 529 10.30 -19.46 -13.79
C GLY A 529 9.29 -20.04 -12.78
N THR A 530 9.57 -21.23 -12.24
CA THR A 530 8.71 -21.87 -11.22
C THR A 530 8.70 -21.07 -9.93
N CYS A 531 9.85 -20.57 -9.48
CA CYS A 531 9.95 -19.71 -8.31
C CYS A 531 9.30 -18.34 -8.52
N THR A 532 9.24 -17.82 -9.75
CA THR A 532 8.51 -16.58 -10.08
C THR A 532 7.00 -16.77 -9.88
N ILE A 533 6.46 -17.93 -10.28
CA ILE A 533 5.05 -18.27 -10.03
C ILE A 533 4.76 -18.31 -8.52
N PHE A 534 5.65 -18.94 -7.74
CA PHE A 534 5.52 -18.98 -6.28
C PHE A 534 5.73 -17.62 -5.62
N ALA A 535 6.67 -16.80 -6.11
CA ALA A 535 6.87 -15.43 -5.62
C ALA A 535 5.65 -14.55 -5.89
N LEU A 536 4.93 -14.80 -6.99
CA LEU A 536 3.66 -14.12 -7.28
C LEU A 536 2.62 -14.49 -6.21
N CYS A 537 2.54 -15.77 -5.82
CA CYS A 537 1.68 -16.22 -4.73
C CYS A 537 2.09 -15.58 -3.38
N SER A 538 3.39 -15.50 -3.07
CA SER A 538 3.92 -14.93 -1.82
C SER A 538 3.74 -13.42 -1.67
N THR A 539 3.52 -12.71 -2.78
CA THR A 539 3.29 -11.25 -2.76
C THR A 539 1.80 -10.94 -2.56
N PHE A 540 0.94 -11.92 -2.83
CA PHE A 540 -0.47 -11.69 -3.03
C PHE A 540 -1.22 -11.35 -1.73
N LEU A 541 -0.87 -11.97 -0.58
CA LEU A 541 -1.59 -11.73 0.69
C LEU A 541 -1.60 -10.26 1.12
N ALA A 542 -0.42 -9.62 1.17
CA ALA A 542 -0.28 -8.24 1.63
C ALA A 542 -1.08 -7.26 0.76
N LEU A 543 -1.11 -7.52 -0.54
CA LEU A 543 -1.86 -6.74 -1.52
C LEU A 543 -3.37 -7.01 -1.46
N SER A 544 -3.76 -8.28 -1.48
CA SER A 544 -5.15 -8.68 -1.74
C SER A 544 -6.01 -8.66 -0.48
N LEU A 545 -5.45 -8.93 0.70
CA LEU A 545 -6.24 -9.11 1.91
C LEU A 545 -7.07 -7.86 2.28
N PRO A 546 -6.50 -6.63 2.31
CA PRO A 546 -7.29 -5.45 2.66
C PRO A 546 -8.43 -5.18 1.68
N VAL A 547 -8.16 -5.31 0.37
CA VAL A 547 -9.14 -5.08 -0.69
C VAL A 547 -10.22 -6.16 -0.66
N TYR A 548 -9.83 -7.43 -0.48
CA TYR A 548 -10.77 -8.54 -0.49
C TYR A 548 -11.71 -8.53 0.71
N VAL A 549 -11.20 -8.21 1.92
CA VAL A 549 -12.03 -8.13 3.12
C VAL A 549 -13.07 -7.02 2.97
N VAL A 550 -12.66 -5.82 2.53
CA VAL A 550 -13.55 -4.65 2.46
C VAL A 550 -14.48 -4.71 1.24
N GLN A 551 -13.96 -5.02 0.06
CA GLN A 551 -14.72 -4.95 -1.21
C GLN A 551 -15.28 -6.30 -1.65
N GLY A 552 -14.61 -7.40 -1.35
CA GLY A 552 -15.02 -8.74 -1.79
C GLY A 552 -16.00 -9.42 -0.84
N LEU A 553 -15.76 -9.26 0.47
CA LEU A 553 -16.49 -9.93 1.56
C LEU A 553 -17.39 -8.98 2.37
N SER A 554 -17.33 -7.67 2.13
CA SER A 554 -18.03 -6.64 2.92
C SER A 554 -17.77 -6.76 4.44
N GLY A 555 -16.58 -7.22 4.81
CA GLY A 555 -16.16 -7.43 6.19
C GLY A 555 -15.60 -6.15 6.84
N PRO A 556 -15.40 -6.16 8.17
CA PRO A 556 -14.88 -4.99 8.87
C PRO A 556 -13.44 -4.65 8.44
N GLY A 557 -13.19 -3.41 8.02
CA GLY A 557 -11.89 -2.98 7.51
C GLY A 557 -10.73 -3.08 8.52
N TRP A 558 -11.02 -3.12 9.83
CA TRP A 558 -10.01 -3.27 10.86
C TRP A 558 -9.37 -4.67 10.89
N VAL A 559 -10.01 -5.69 10.33
CA VAL A 559 -9.56 -7.10 10.42
C VAL A 559 -8.24 -7.34 9.68
N SER A 560 -8.01 -6.63 8.58
CA SER A 560 -6.83 -6.82 7.72
C SER A 560 -5.51 -6.51 8.44
N GLY A 561 -5.48 -5.48 9.30
CA GLY A 561 -4.29 -5.07 10.04
C GLY A 561 -3.77 -6.16 10.99
N PRO A 562 -4.58 -6.65 11.96
CA PRO A 562 -4.22 -7.75 12.84
C PRO A 562 -3.85 -9.04 12.11
N LEU A 563 -4.51 -9.36 11.00
CA LEU A 563 -4.19 -10.55 10.20
C LEU A 563 -2.83 -10.45 9.51
N LEU A 564 -2.48 -9.30 8.94
CA LEU A 564 -1.15 -9.07 8.39
C LEU A 564 -0.08 -9.07 9.49
N ALA A 565 -0.38 -8.48 10.65
CA ALA A 565 0.51 -8.53 11.81
C ALA A 565 0.73 -9.97 12.32
N LEU A 566 -0.30 -10.80 12.33
CA LEU A 566 -0.21 -12.22 12.67
C LEU A 566 0.71 -12.97 11.70
N ASN A 567 0.55 -12.75 10.39
CA ASN A 567 1.42 -13.34 9.38
C ASN A 567 2.89 -12.96 9.64
N THR A 568 3.19 -11.67 9.85
CA THR A 568 4.55 -11.20 10.15
C THR A 568 5.10 -11.81 11.44
N LEU A 569 4.28 -11.88 12.51
CA LEU A 569 4.68 -12.48 13.79
C LEU A 569 5.04 -13.96 13.66
N LEU A 570 4.26 -14.71 12.91
CA LEU A 570 4.50 -16.13 12.66
C LEU A 570 5.75 -16.36 11.80
N LEU A 571 5.96 -15.52 10.78
CA LEU A 571 7.18 -15.56 9.98
C LEU A 571 8.42 -15.22 10.82
N ALA A 572 8.30 -14.29 11.77
CA ALA A 572 9.37 -13.92 12.69
C ALA A 572 9.72 -15.02 13.71
N THR A 573 8.74 -15.81 14.15
CA THR A 573 8.91 -16.75 15.29
C THR A 573 8.97 -18.22 14.90
N CYS A 574 8.15 -18.66 13.95
CA CYS A 574 7.90 -20.08 13.71
C CYS A 574 8.67 -20.64 12.49
N THR A 575 9.24 -19.79 11.63
CA THR A 575 9.78 -20.20 10.32
C THR A 575 10.84 -21.30 10.45
N ALA A 576 11.79 -21.16 11.39
CA ALA A 576 12.83 -22.18 11.59
C ALA A 576 12.28 -23.50 12.14
N ALA A 577 11.27 -23.46 13.01
CA ALA A 577 10.66 -24.66 13.58
C ALA A 577 9.92 -25.46 12.50
N LEU A 578 9.10 -24.79 11.69
CA LEU A 578 8.35 -25.41 10.60
C LEU A 578 9.28 -25.92 9.50
N THR A 579 10.28 -25.12 9.10
CA THR A 579 11.30 -25.53 8.11
C THR A 579 12.01 -26.81 8.55
N ARG A 580 12.37 -26.92 9.84
CA ARG A 580 12.97 -28.14 10.40
C ARG A 580 12.02 -29.34 10.35
N PHE A 581 10.74 -29.12 10.66
CA PHE A 581 9.72 -30.18 10.63
C PHE A 581 9.52 -30.72 9.21
N VAL A 582 9.38 -29.83 8.22
CA VAL A 582 9.14 -30.22 6.82
C VAL A 582 10.35 -30.93 6.21
N ARG A 583 11.58 -30.44 6.48
CA ARG A 583 12.79 -31.11 5.96
C ARG A 583 13.06 -32.48 6.54
N ARG A 584 12.56 -32.78 7.75
CA ARG A 584 12.61 -34.15 8.30
C ARG A 584 11.74 -35.13 7.50
N ARG A 585 10.79 -34.63 6.70
CA ARG A 585 9.79 -35.44 6.02
C ARG A 585 9.94 -35.44 4.50
N CYS A 586 10.55 -34.41 3.91
CA CYS A 586 10.58 -34.21 2.46
C CYS A 586 11.88 -33.55 1.98
N THR A 587 12.22 -33.78 0.69
CA THR A 587 13.29 -33.10 -0.05
C THR A 587 12.93 -31.64 -0.36
N ARG A 588 13.90 -30.77 -0.63
CA ARG A 588 13.65 -29.32 -0.90
C ARG A 588 12.65 -29.07 -2.05
N PRO A 589 12.76 -29.74 -3.22
CA PRO A 589 11.77 -29.56 -4.30
C PRO A 589 10.36 -30.01 -3.88
N ARG A 590 10.25 -31.10 -3.12
CA ARG A 590 8.95 -31.53 -2.57
C ARG A 590 8.39 -30.53 -1.59
N ALA A 591 9.21 -29.97 -0.70
CA ALA A 591 8.78 -28.92 0.23
C ALA A 591 8.20 -27.70 -0.51
N LEU A 592 8.82 -27.29 -1.61
CA LEU A 592 8.30 -26.22 -2.48
C LEU A 592 6.98 -26.62 -3.17
N ALA A 593 6.84 -27.88 -3.59
CA ALA A 593 5.56 -28.37 -4.12
C ALA A 593 4.45 -28.39 -3.04
N TRP A 594 4.80 -28.73 -1.79
CA TRP A 594 3.88 -28.63 -0.64
C TRP A 594 3.44 -27.18 -0.39
N ALA A 595 4.36 -26.21 -0.47
CA ALA A 595 4.02 -24.79 -0.38
C ALA A 595 3.04 -24.37 -1.49
N GLY A 596 3.27 -24.79 -2.73
CA GLY A 596 2.32 -24.59 -3.84
C GLY A 596 0.95 -25.21 -3.60
N GLY A 597 0.91 -26.42 -3.03
CA GLY A 597 -0.35 -27.07 -2.63
C GLY A 597 -1.10 -26.30 -1.54
N LEU A 598 -0.39 -25.81 -0.52
CA LEU A 598 -0.97 -24.98 0.53
C LEU A 598 -1.50 -23.64 -0.01
N TRP A 599 -0.80 -22.99 -0.94
CA TRP A 599 -1.34 -21.80 -1.60
C TRP A 599 -2.55 -22.08 -2.48
N THR A 600 -2.61 -23.26 -3.11
CA THR A 600 -3.80 -23.69 -3.85
C THR A 600 -5.00 -23.84 -2.90
N LEU A 601 -4.78 -24.48 -1.74
CA LEU A 601 -5.78 -24.61 -0.69
C LEU A 601 -6.20 -23.24 -0.13
N TRP A 602 -5.24 -22.35 0.11
CA TRP A 602 -5.49 -20.98 0.53
C TRP A 602 -6.35 -20.20 -0.47
N CYS A 603 -6.08 -20.34 -1.78
CA CYS A 603 -6.88 -19.72 -2.83
C CYS A 603 -8.31 -20.28 -2.86
N ALA A 604 -8.46 -21.60 -2.77
CA ALA A 604 -9.76 -22.25 -2.73
C ALA A 604 -10.58 -21.83 -1.49
N ALA A 605 -9.93 -21.79 -0.32
CA ALA A 605 -10.55 -21.33 0.92
C ALA A 605 -10.93 -19.83 0.84
N SER A 606 -10.06 -18.99 0.26
CA SER A 606 -10.35 -17.57 0.06
C SER A 606 -11.54 -17.37 -0.88
N ALA A 607 -11.65 -18.13 -1.97
CA ALA A 607 -12.83 -18.11 -2.85
C ALA A 607 -14.11 -18.58 -2.13
N ALA A 608 -14.02 -19.61 -1.29
CA ALA A 608 -15.13 -20.13 -0.50
C ALA A 608 -15.58 -19.17 0.61
N ALA A 609 -14.75 -18.19 1.00
CA ALA A 609 -15.08 -17.21 2.05
C ALA A 609 -16.38 -16.44 1.76
N VAL A 610 -16.73 -16.28 0.49
CA VAL A 610 -17.96 -15.60 0.04
C VAL A 610 -19.24 -16.32 0.50
N LEU A 611 -19.17 -17.62 0.79
CA LEU A 611 -20.31 -18.44 1.20
C LEU A 611 -20.57 -18.39 2.71
N LEU A 612 -19.69 -17.76 3.49
CA LEU A 612 -19.77 -17.76 4.95
C LEU A 612 -20.65 -16.61 5.47
N PRO A 613 -21.42 -16.86 6.54
CA PRO A 613 -22.09 -15.79 7.28
C PRO A 613 -21.07 -14.91 8.00
N SER A 614 -21.43 -13.65 8.25
CA SER A 614 -20.56 -12.61 8.83
C SER A 614 -19.88 -13.05 10.15
N ASP A 615 -20.58 -13.84 10.96
CA ASP A 615 -20.14 -14.26 12.30
C ASP A 615 -18.99 -15.27 12.24
N ALA A 616 -18.94 -16.09 11.18
CA ALA A 616 -17.89 -17.09 10.96
C ALA A 616 -16.71 -16.55 10.14
N LEU A 617 -16.81 -15.33 9.62
CA LEU A 617 -15.86 -14.77 8.66
C LEU A 617 -14.47 -14.55 9.28
N VAL A 618 -14.41 -13.91 10.45
CA VAL A 618 -13.12 -13.60 11.13
C VAL A 618 -12.34 -14.87 11.50
N PRO A 619 -12.91 -15.87 12.21
CA PRO A 619 -12.16 -17.09 12.54
C PRO A 619 -11.75 -17.88 11.29
N PHE A 620 -12.57 -17.86 10.23
CA PHE A 620 -12.20 -18.46 8.96
C PHE A 620 -11.02 -17.74 8.29
N LEU A 621 -11.03 -16.40 8.25
CA LEU A 621 -9.93 -15.60 7.71
C LEU A 621 -8.63 -15.82 8.48
N VAL A 622 -8.70 -16.02 9.80
CA VAL A 622 -7.52 -16.43 10.59
C VAL A 622 -6.98 -17.76 10.08
N ALA A 623 -7.82 -18.79 9.88
CA ALA A 623 -7.39 -20.08 9.35
C ALA A 623 -6.80 -19.97 7.93
N VAL A 624 -7.40 -19.14 7.07
CA VAL A 624 -6.91 -18.84 5.72
C VAL A 624 -5.50 -18.21 5.78
N VAL A 625 -5.29 -17.22 6.65
CA VAL A 625 -3.98 -16.58 6.84
C VAL A 625 -2.95 -17.56 7.41
N LEU A 626 -3.34 -18.41 8.37
CA LEU A 626 -2.46 -19.46 8.88
C LEU A 626 -2.01 -20.43 7.77
N CYS A 627 -2.92 -20.82 6.88
CA CYS A 627 -2.61 -21.67 5.73
C CYS A 627 -1.61 -21.00 4.78
N TYR A 628 -1.85 -19.73 4.43
CA TYR A 628 -0.92 -18.94 3.63
C TYR A 628 0.46 -18.82 4.28
N THR A 629 0.48 -18.49 5.58
CA THR A 629 1.71 -18.27 6.34
C THR A 629 2.54 -19.55 6.39
N ALA A 630 1.89 -20.70 6.58
CA ALA A 630 2.58 -21.99 6.54
C ALA A 630 3.22 -22.27 5.17
N ALA A 631 2.57 -21.91 4.06
CA ALA A 631 3.15 -22.02 2.72
C ALA A 631 4.39 -21.11 2.57
N GLU A 632 4.28 -19.86 3.01
CA GLU A 632 5.34 -18.85 2.95
C GLU A 632 6.59 -19.28 3.74
N MET A 633 6.39 -19.75 4.97
CA MET A 633 7.44 -20.24 5.85
C MET A 633 8.22 -21.43 5.26
N ILE A 634 7.56 -22.24 4.42
CA ILE A 634 8.21 -23.35 3.72
C ILE A 634 8.93 -22.83 2.47
N TYR A 635 8.26 -21.96 1.70
CA TYR A 635 8.77 -21.44 0.43
C TYR A 635 10.05 -20.61 0.59
N GLY A 636 10.06 -19.63 1.50
CA GLY A 636 11.15 -18.64 1.60
C GLY A 636 12.52 -19.28 1.80
N PRO A 637 12.75 -20.06 2.87
CA PRO A 637 14.05 -20.70 3.11
C PRO A 637 14.41 -21.77 2.07
N ALA A 638 13.43 -22.60 1.66
CA ALA A 638 13.68 -23.71 0.76
C ALA A 638 14.02 -23.26 -0.67
N SER A 639 13.37 -22.18 -1.16
CA SER A 639 13.62 -21.64 -2.50
C SER A 639 15.02 -21.04 -2.60
N ASN A 640 15.43 -20.25 -1.61
CA ASN A 640 16.76 -19.67 -1.52
C ASN A 640 17.86 -20.73 -1.41
N ALA A 641 17.66 -21.74 -0.56
CA ALA A 641 18.61 -22.85 -0.43
C ALA A 641 18.73 -23.67 -1.72
N LEU A 642 17.61 -24.00 -2.37
CA LEU A 642 17.60 -24.73 -3.63
C LEU A 642 18.28 -23.95 -4.76
N ALA A 643 18.02 -22.65 -4.87
CA ALA A 643 18.67 -21.77 -5.85
C ALA A 643 20.19 -21.66 -5.61
N ALA A 644 20.61 -21.67 -4.34
CA ALA A 644 22.02 -21.63 -3.96
C ALA A 644 22.76 -22.95 -4.19
N ASP A 645 22.06 -24.09 -4.14
CA ASP A 645 22.62 -25.43 -4.40
C ASP A 645 22.65 -25.78 -5.88
N ALA A 646 21.68 -25.28 -6.65
CA ALA A 646 21.63 -25.46 -8.10
C ALA A 646 22.65 -24.58 -8.84
N ALA A 647 23.20 -23.54 -8.19
CA ALA A 647 24.15 -22.62 -8.78
C ALA A 647 25.58 -23.21 -8.84
N PRO A 648 26.30 -23.12 -9.97
CA PRO A 648 27.70 -23.56 -10.07
C PRO A 648 28.63 -22.78 -9.14
N ALA A 649 29.58 -23.47 -8.50
CA ALA A 649 30.46 -22.90 -7.48
C ALA A 649 31.31 -21.69 -7.96
N GLY A 650 31.64 -21.60 -9.26
CA GLY A 650 32.41 -20.50 -9.84
C GLY A 650 31.59 -19.32 -10.38
N SER A 651 30.26 -19.38 -10.33
CA SER A 651 29.37 -18.32 -10.84
C SER A 651 28.12 -18.12 -9.96
N ARG A 652 28.25 -18.41 -8.67
CA ARG A 652 27.13 -18.43 -7.71
C ARG A 652 26.51 -17.05 -7.55
N GLY A 653 27.32 -15.99 -7.53
CA GLY A 653 26.86 -14.61 -7.47
C GLY A 653 26.03 -14.24 -8.69
N THR A 654 26.51 -14.57 -9.90
CA THR A 654 25.74 -14.36 -11.15
C THR A 654 24.39 -15.09 -11.15
N TYR A 655 24.34 -16.34 -10.69
CA TYR A 655 23.12 -17.15 -10.67
C TYR A 655 22.11 -16.66 -9.62
N LEU A 656 22.57 -16.41 -8.39
CA LEU A 656 21.70 -15.90 -7.31
C LEU A 656 21.20 -14.49 -7.58
N ALA A 657 22.02 -13.63 -8.20
CA ALA A 657 21.56 -12.31 -8.63
C ALA A 657 20.49 -12.40 -9.73
N ALA A 658 20.59 -13.38 -10.64
CA ALA A 658 19.54 -13.63 -11.63
C ALA A 658 18.27 -14.22 -10.99
N PHE A 659 18.41 -15.06 -9.96
CA PHE A 659 17.29 -15.58 -9.20
C PHE A 659 16.44 -14.46 -8.58
N GLN A 660 17.03 -13.31 -8.23
CA GLN A 660 16.29 -12.16 -7.70
C GLN A 660 15.28 -11.56 -8.68
N TYR A 661 15.46 -11.76 -9.99
CA TYR A 661 14.45 -11.34 -10.95
C TYR A 661 13.11 -12.08 -10.76
N SER A 662 13.11 -13.28 -10.16
CA SER A 662 11.86 -13.98 -9.87
C SER A 662 10.95 -13.17 -8.92
N PHE A 663 11.51 -12.63 -7.84
CA PHE A 663 10.77 -11.77 -6.92
C PHE A 663 10.45 -10.40 -7.52
N ALA A 664 11.37 -9.82 -8.30
CA ALA A 664 11.13 -8.52 -8.94
C ALA A 664 9.98 -8.59 -9.95
N VAL A 665 9.96 -9.62 -10.80
CA VAL A 665 8.89 -9.85 -11.79
C VAL A 665 7.56 -10.11 -11.07
N ALA A 666 7.57 -10.93 -10.01
CA ALA A 666 6.38 -11.17 -9.20
C ALA A 666 5.78 -9.89 -8.59
N ASN A 667 6.62 -9.04 -7.99
CA ASN A 667 6.18 -7.76 -7.40
C ASN A 667 5.60 -6.79 -8.44
N ILE A 668 6.09 -6.83 -9.69
CA ILE A 668 5.56 -6.01 -10.78
C ILE A 668 4.22 -6.57 -11.28
N LEU A 669 4.11 -7.89 -11.45
CA LEU A 669 2.94 -8.52 -12.06
C LEU A 669 1.76 -8.67 -11.09
N ALA A 670 2.01 -8.93 -9.81
CA ALA A 670 0.97 -9.27 -8.83
C ALA A 670 -0.11 -8.17 -8.69
N PRO A 671 0.22 -6.87 -8.53
CA PRO A 671 -0.77 -5.79 -8.45
C PRO A 671 -1.64 -5.67 -9.70
N GLY A 672 -1.04 -5.73 -10.89
CA GLY A 672 -1.75 -5.64 -12.15
C GLY A 672 -2.67 -6.84 -12.38
N LEU A 673 -2.19 -8.06 -12.10
CA LEU A 673 -2.98 -9.29 -12.20
C LEU A 673 -4.16 -9.28 -11.24
N PHE A 674 -3.94 -8.91 -9.97
CA PHE A 674 -5.01 -8.81 -8.98
C PHE A 674 -6.05 -7.77 -9.37
N GLY A 675 -5.64 -6.55 -9.69
CA GLY A 675 -6.56 -5.46 -10.03
C GLY A 675 -7.43 -5.77 -11.25
N LEU A 676 -6.83 -6.30 -12.33
CA LEU A 676 -7.57 -6.67 -13.53
C LEU A 676 -8.59 -7.78 -13.27
N LEU A 677 -8.18 -8.86 -12.62
CA LEU A 677 -9.07 -10.00 -12.34
C LEU A 677 -10.16 -9.63 -11.34
N PHE A 678 -9.82 -8.91 -10.27
CA PHE A 678 -10.76 -8.49 -9.23
C PHE A 678 -11.80 -7.50 -9.75
N SER A 679 -11.45 -6.68 -10.74
CA SER A 679 -12.39 -5.74 -11.39
C SER A 679 -13.49 -6.42 -12.20
N GLN A 680 -13.26 -7.65 -12.68
CA GLN A 680 -14.22 -8.44 -13.45
C GLN A 680 -15.10 -9.28 -12.52
N ASP A 681 -14.48 -10.01 -11.59
CA ASP A 681 -15.17 -10.81 -10.58
C ASP A 681 -14.26 -10.98 -9.35
N ARG A 682 -14.85 -10.88 -8.16
CA ARG A 682 -14.16 -11.09 -6.88
C ARG A 682 -13.54 -12.49 -6.73
N LEU A 683 -14.00 -13.49 -7.49
CA LEU A 683 -13.50 -14.87 -7.44
C LEU A 683 -12.33 -15.14 -8.40
N LEU A 684 -12.20 -14.37 -9.50
CA LEU A 684 -11.21 -14.62 -10.55
C LEU A 684 -9.75 -14.57 -10.08
N PRO A 685 -9.32 -13.64 -9.20
CA PRO A 685 -7.95 -13.63 -8.70
C PRO A 685 -7.59 -14.94 -7.99
N TRP A 686 -8.51 -15.47 -7.19
CA TRP A 686 -8.30 -16.69 -6.42
C TRP A 686 -8.20 -17.92 -7.33
N LEU A 687 -9.05 -18.01 -8.35
CA LEU A 687 -8.98 -19.10 -9.32
C LEU A 687 -7.68 -19.06 -10.13
N ALA A 688 -7.29 -17.88 -10.60
CA ALA A 688 -6.07 -17.71 -11.39
C ALA A 688 -4.81 -18.02 -10.57
N VAL A 689 -4.67 -17.44 -9.38
CA VAL A 689 -3.51 -17.68 -8.51
C VAL A 689 -3.51 -19.11 -7.98
N GLY A 690 -4.67 -19.69 -7.68
CA GLY A 690 -4.79 -21.10 -7.30
C GLY A 690 -4.33 -22.04 -8.41
N LEU A 691 -4.71 -21.78 -9.66
CA LEU A 691 -4.26 -22.55 -10.82
C LEU A 691 -2.75 -22.40 -11.03
N LEU A 692 -2.21 -21.18 -10.90
CA LEU A 692 -0.78 -20.91 -10.98
C LEU A 692 -0.01 -21.64 -9.88
N ALA A 693 -0.50 -21.62 -8.64
CA ALA A 693 0.10 -22.34 -7.51
C ALA A 693 0.13 -23.86 -7.74
N ALA A 694 -0.96 -24.43 -8.25
CA ALA A 694 -1.05 -25.85 -8.61
C ALA A 694 -0.10 -26.21 -9.77
N LEU A 695 -0.02 -25.34 -10.79
CA LEU A 695 0.92 -25.48 -11.91
C LEU A 695 2.37 -25.43 -11.41
N GLY A 696 2.69 -24.48 -10.54
CA GLY A 696 4.00 -24.34 -9.90
C GLY A 696 4.40 -25.58 -9.11
N ALA A 697 3.46 -26.14 -8.33
CA ALA A 697 3.68 -27.39 -7.60
C ALA A 697 3.99 -28.56 -8.56
N GLY A 698 3.22 -28.70 -9.63
CA GLY A 698 3.44 -29.73 -10.66
C GLY A 698 4.77 -29.56 -11.41
N LEU A 699 5.14 -28.33 -11.75
CA LEU A 699 6.42 -27.99 -12.38
C LEU A 699 7.60 -28.33 -11.47
N MET A 700 7.50 -28.00 -10.17
CA MET A 700 8.56 -28.28 -9.21
C MET A 700 8.78 -29.79 -9.03
N LEU A 701 7.71 -30.59 -8.98
CA LEU A 701 7.82 -32.06 -8.94
C LEU A 701 8.44 -32.66 -10.21
N ARG A 702 8.21 -32.04 -11.37
CA ARG A 702 8.89 -32.43 -12.62
C ARG A 702 10.36 -32.04 -12.61
N LEU A 703 10.69 -30.89 -12.03
CA LEU A 703 12.05 -30.37 -11.93
C LEU A 703 12.91 -31.18 -10.96
N GLU A 704 12.31 -31.76 -9.91
CA GLU A 704 12.98 -32.71 -8.99
C GLU A 704 13.65 -33.87 -9.75
N ARG A 705 13.07 -34.30 -10.89
CA ARG A 705 13.64 -35.38 -11.71
C ARG A 705 14.86 -34.97 -12.53
N ARG A 706 15.08 -33.66 -12.71
CA ARG A 706 16.12 -33.09 -13.58
C ARG A 706 17.23 -32.37 -12.82
N LEU A 707 16.97 -31.94 -11.57
CA LEU A 707 17.98 -31.40 -10.68
C LEU A 707 18.87 -32.54 -10.14
N PRO A 708 20.18 -32.31 -9.96
CA PRO A 708 21.08 -33.28 -9.35
C PRO A 708 20.53 -33.71 -7.98
N ARG A 709 20.43 -35.02 -7.74
CA ARG A 709 19.98 -35.55 -6.46
C ARG A 709 20.89 -35.03 -5.35
N GLU A 710 20.31 -34.37 -4.35
CA GLU A 710 20.99 -34.10 -3.08
C GLU A 710 21.63 -35.41 -2.58
N HIS A 711 22.89 -35.34 -2.16
CA HIS A 711 23.55 -36.44 -1.48
C HIS A 711 22.69 -36.83 -0.27
N ARG A 712 22.07 -38.00 -0.36
CA ARG A 712 21.19 -38.57 0.67
C ARG A 712 21.81 -38.38 2.06
N THR A 713 21.02 -37.82 2.98
CA THR A 713 21.22 -37.96 4.42
C THR A 713 21.49 -39.45 4.71
N PRO A 714 22.54 -39.82 5.47
CA PRO A 714 22.79 -41.22 5.76
C PRO A 714 21.61 -41.76 6.57
N GLU A 715 20.91 -42.75 6.00
CA GLU A 715 20.03 -43.62 6.78
C GLU A 715 20.83 -44.08 8.00
N HIS A 716 20.29 -43.83 9.19
CA HIS A 716 20.53 -44.70 10.33
C HIS A 716 20.03 -46.11 9.96
N ARG A 717 20.84 -46.86 9.21
CA ARG A 717 20.87 -48.30 9.37
C ARG A 717 21.51 -48.51 10.73
N GLY A 718 20.70 -48.93 11.69
CA GLY A 718 21.21 -49.47 12.94
C GLY A 718 22.25 -50.54 12.58
N SER A 719 23.51 -50.24 12.83
CA SER A 719 24.55 -51.24 12.92
C SER A 719 24.21 -52.08 14.13
N ASN A 720 23.56 -53.22 13.89
CA ASN A 720 23.45 -54.29 14.87
C ASN A 720 24.88 -54.69 15.28
N PRO A 721 25.27 -54.66 16.56
CA PRO A 721 26.66 -54.89 16.96
C PRO A 721 27.17 -56.34 16.81
N TRP A 722 26.39 -57.24 16.19
CA TRP A 722 26.61 -58.69 16.30
C TRP A 722 26.85 -59.42 14.98
N ASP A 723 26.80 -58.76 13.83
CA ASP A 723 27.05 -59.42 12.54
C ASP A 723 28.52 -59.29 12.12
N GLY A 724 29.36 -60.17 12.66
CA GLY A 724 30.77 -60.21 12.29
C GLY A 724 31.66 -61.17 13.09
N VAL A 725 31.21 -62.39 13.36
CA VAL A 725 32.13 -63.50 13.68
C VAL A 725 32.22 -64.38 12.42
N PRO A 726 33.37 -64.47 11.73
CA PRO A 726 33.55 -65.44 10.67
C PRO A 726 33.80 -66.82 11.29
N GLU A 727 32.87 -67.75 11.08
CA GLU A 727 33.17 -69.18 11.09
C GLU A 727 33.99 -69.53 9.84
N SER A 728 35.22 -70.00 10.03
CA SER A 728 35.85 -70.92 9.09
C SER A 728 36.78 -71.87 9.84
N THR A 729 36.28 -73.09 10.07
CA THR A 729 36.94 -74.38 9.86
C THR A 729 38.45 -74.38 9.56
N ALA A 730 39.25 -74.86 10.51
CA ALA A 730 40.20 -75.99 10.42
C ALA A 730 41.15 -75.96 11.61
#